data_AF-A0A8S3TB19-F1
#
_entry.id   AF-A0A8S3TB19-F1
#
_cell.length_a   1.000
_cell.length_b   1.000
_cell.length_c   1.000
_cell.angle_alpha   90.00
_cell.angle_beta   90.00
_cell.angle_gamma   90.00
#
_symmetry.space_group_name_H-M   'P 1'
#
loop_
_entity.id
_entity.type
_entity.pdbx_description
1 polymer ?
#
loop_
_entity_poly.entity_id
_entity_poly.type
_entity_poly.pdbx_seq_one_letter_code
_entity_poly.pdbx_strand_id
1 'polypeptide(L)'
;MALKKLKFSFLLIACQVIFVIIFGLLAEYEEPAQAKFRRGNTPVTAMYPMFQDVHVMIFIGFGFLMTFLKRYGYSAIGINLLLASFVIQWALIVRGFIHGNVLQAGKFSIGLKVAPKNNNNINGTFEVLEVAPKNNNNINGTFEVLEVAPKNNNNINGIFDVLEVALKNNNNINGTFEVLEVAPKNNNNINGIFEVLEVAPKNNNNINEVAPKNNNNINDTFEVLEVAPKNNNNINGTFEVLEVAPKNNNNINGTFEVLEVAPKNNNNINGTFEVLEVSHKNNNNINGTFEVLERAPKNNNNINGTFEVLERAPKNNNNINGTFEVLEVAPKNNNNINGTFEVLEVAPKNNNNINGTFDVLEVTPKNNNNINGTFEVLEVAPKNNNNINGTFEVLEVASKNNNNINGIFDVMLTADFAAATVLISFGAVLGKTSALQLLIMAVIEVVLSQLNEHIGLELLYVSSNVVVVDVGESMFIHAFGAYFGLAVARVLYSDNLDEHSNEGTVYHSDLFSMIGTIFLWLYWPSFNGGAASGGEQYRAVINTYLSLVACTIITFAVSSMVDKNGKLEMVHIQNATLAGGVAVGATADMPLNPWGALVIGCLAGLLSTIGFRLITPCLSSKAKLHDTCGVHNLHGMPGVLAGIASAILASLSSYEKWGDSVFVIFHGRAPGFNSTEYKHYHNTNSTWEPGLGRSGMEQGGYQIVALIITLAIALVGGTITGFILKLPFCDRPDGDSLFDDRVHWNVSTEGYPSGVITNGERNGINSTDETRTYV
;
A
#
# COMPACT_ATOMS: atom_id res chain seq x y z
N MET A 1 47.59 23.52 13.18
CA MET A 1 47.11 22.15 12.90
C MET A 1 45.81 21.81 13.62
N ALA A 2 45.76 21.79 14.96
CA ALA A 2 44.57 21.39 15.73
C ALA A 2 43.24 22.02 15.28
N LEU A 3 43.22 23.34 15.02
CA LEU A 3 42.02 24.05 14.60
C LEU A 3 41.42 23.58 13.25
N LYS A 4 42.21 22.96 12.35
CA LYS A 4 41.65 22.29 11.16
C LYS A 4 40.88 21.02 11.55
N LYS A 5 41.46 20.16 12.39
CA LYS A 5 40.86 18.88 12.81
C LYS A 5 39.51 19.05 13.51
N LEU A 6 39.27 20.20 14.16
CA LEU A 6 38.04 20.48 14.90
C LEU A 6 36.90 21.07 14.05
N LYS A 7 37.13 21.55 12.82
CA LYS A 7 36.09 22.23 12.01
C LYS A 7 34.83 21.38 11.82
N PHE A 8 35.02 20.13 11.40
CA PHE A 8 33.96 19.15 11.17
C PHE A 8 33.13 18.93 12.44
N SER A 9 33.81 18.71 13.57
CA SER A 9 33.16 18.52 14.88
C SER A 9 32.42 19.78 15.34
N PHE A 10 33.00 20.97 15.16
CA PHE A 10 32.34 22.24 15.48
C PHE A 10 31.09 22.49 14.61
N LEU A 11 31.15 22.22 13.30
CA LEU A 11 29.98 22.34 12.42
C LEU A 11 28.89 21.38 12.85
N LEU A 12 29.22 20.09 13.04
CA LEU A 12 28.26 19.06 13.41
C LEU A 12 27.58 19.36 14.77
N ILE A 13 28.36 19.79 15.77
CA ILE A 13 27.83 20.19 17.09
C ILE A 13 26.97 21.46 16.96
N ALA A 14 27.41 22.47 16.20
CA ALA A 14 26.64 23.69 16.00
C ALA A 14 25.30 23.42 15.30
N CYS A 15 25.30 22.62 14.23
CA CYS A 15 24.08 22.17 13.56
C CYS A 15 23.17 21.38 14.50
N GLN A 16 23.70 20.43 15.29
CA GLN A 16 22.87 19.66 16.22
C GLN A 16 22.26 20.54 17.32
N VAL A 17 22.97 21.55 17.83
CA VAL A 17 22.43 22.55 18.75
C VAL A 17 21.34 23.39 18.08
N ILE A 18 21.56 23.84 16.85
CA ILE A 18 20.55 24.58 16.06
C ILE A 18 19.31 23.72 15.82
N PHE A 19 19.46 22.44 15.46
CA PHE A 19 18.35 21.50 15.27
C PHE A 19 17.57 21.32 16.57
N VAL A 20 18.24 21.05 17.70
CA VAL A 20 17.58 20.93 19.02
C VAL A 20 16.82 22.20 19.40
N ILE A 21 17.34 23.40 19.10
CA ILE A 21 16.65 24.66 19.33
C ILE A 21 15.41 24.79 18.41
N ILE A 22 15.53 24.44 17.12
CA ILE A 22 14.43 24.53 16.16
C ILE A 22 13.32 23.54 16.51
N PHE A 23 13.64 22.26 16.74
CA PHE A 23 12.66 21.26 17.20
C PHE A 23 12.03 21.68 18.55
N GLY A 24 12.84 22.14 19.52
CA GLY A 24 12.35 22.56 20.84
C GLY A 24 11.45 23.80 20.85
N LEU A 25 11.50 24.64 19.82
CA LEU A 25 10.66 25.84 19.69
C LEU A 25 9.48 25.65 18.74
N LEU A 26 9.71 24.98 17.60
CA LEU A 26 8.79 24.95 16.45
C LEU A 26 8.17 23.59 16.17
N ALA A 27 8.66 22.48 16.75
CA ALA A 27 8.04 21.18 16.59
C ALA A 27 7.08 20.84 17.75
N GLU A 28 5.99 20.17 17.41
CA GLU A 28 5.10 19.50 18.37
C GLU A 28 4.79 18.07 17.91
N TYR A 29 4.30 17.23 18.82
CA TYR A 29 3.70 15.95 18.42
C TYR A 29 2.27 16.16 17.91
N GLU A 30 1.81 15.37 16.93
CA GLU A 30 0.37 15.32 16.61
C GLU A 30 -0.45 14.63 17.73
N GLU A 31 -1.76 14.86 17.71
CA GLU A 31 -2.75 14.38 18.68
C GLU A 31 -2.59 12.91 19.15
N PRO A 32 -2.26 11.91 18.29
CA PRO A 32 -2.07 10.53 18.75
C PRO A 32 -0.85 10.33 19.66
N ALA A 33 0.17 11.18 19.52
CA ALA A 33 1.40 11.15 20.32
C ALA A 33 1.41 12.23 21.43
N GLN A 34 0.51 13.22 21.39
CA GLN A 34 0.30 14.13 22.52
C GLN A 34 -0.33 13.38 23.70
N ALA A 35 0.36 13.38 24.84
CA ALA A 35 -0.04 12.67 26.07
C ALA A 35 -1.41 13.09 26.70
N LYS A 36 -2.15 14.02 26.08
CA LYS A 36 -3.51 14.41 26.46
C LYS A 36 -4.56 13.37 26.06
N PHE A 37 -4.34 12.58 25.00
CA PHE A 37 -5.32 11.62 24.47
C PHE A 37 -5.06 10.17 24.90
N ARG A 38 -5.19 9.87 26.19
CA ARG A 38 -5.28 8.49 26.67
C ARG A 38 -6.64 7.86 26.35
N ARG A 39 -6.83 7.36 25.12
CA ARG A 39 -7.89 6.37 24.78
C ARG A 39 -7.63 5.67 23.45
N GLY A 40 -7.52 4.34 23.49
CA GLY A 40 -7.44 3.45 22.32
C GLY A 40 -6.05 2.84 22.12
N ASN A 41 -6.02 1.52 21.94
CA ASN A 41 -4.88 0.86 21.29
C ASN A 41 -5.03 1.14 19.79
N THR A 42 -4.31 2.15 19.30
CA THR A 42 -4.35 2.58 17.90
C THR A 42 -3.15 1.96 17.17
N PRO A 43 -3.32 0.88 16.37
CA PRO A 43 -2.19 0.10 15.89
C PRO A 43 -1.37 0.85 14.84
N VAL A 44 -0.05 0.71 14.92
CA VAL A 44 0.94 1.38 14.04
C VAL A 44 1.20 0.54 12.77
N THR A 45 0.16 -0.07 12.20
CA THR A 45 0.33 -1.34 11.46
C THR A 45 0.42 -1.24 9.93
N ALA A 46 -0.25 -0.29 9.28
CA ALA A 46 -0.37 -0.30 7.81
C ALA A 46 0.88 0.21 7.07
N MET A 47 1.30 1.46 7.33
CA MET A 47 2.38 2.12 6.59
C MET A 47 3.77 1.95 7.22
N TYR A 48 3.85 1.46 8.47
CA TYR A 48 5.13 1.29 9.16
C TYR A 48 6.08 0.27 8.48
N PRO A 49 5.62 -0.86 7.92
CA PRO A 49 6.49 -1.75 7.14
C PRO A 49 7.12 -1.04 5.94
N MET A 50 6.34 -0.29 5.14
CA MET A 50 6.89 0.43 3.98
C MET A 50 7.89 1.52 4.38
N PHE A 51 7.62 2.24 5.47
CA PHE A 51 8.61 3.17 6.05
C PHE A 51 9.88 2.43 6.50
N GLN A 52 9.75 1.30 7.21
CA GLN A 52 10.89 0.50 7.68
C GLN A 52 11.75 -0.01 6.52
N ASP A 53 11.11 -0.51 5.45
CA ASP A 53 11.77 -0.98 4.22
C ASP A 53 12.61 0.14 3.58
N VAL A 54 12.03 1.34 3.42
CA VAL A 54 12.74 2.52 2.91
C VAL A 54 13.86 2.96 3.85
N HIS A 55 13.64 2.94 5.16
CA HIS A 55 14.67 3.24 6.16
C HIS A 55 15.87 2.29 6.03
N VAL A 56 15.61 1.00 5.77
CA VAL A 56 16.66 0.00 5.50
C VAL A 56 17.35 0.27 4.14
N MET A 57 16.65 0.76 3.11
CA MET A 57 17.29 1.24 1.88
C MET A 57 18.27 2.39 2.13
N ILE A 58 17.94 3.35 3.01
CA ILE A 58 18.82 4.48 3.35
C ILE A 58 20.06 4.00 4.11
N PHE A 59 19.90 3.21 5.18
CA PHE A 59 21.01 2.89 6.08
C PHE A 59 21.81 1.65 5.68
N ILE A 60 21.18 0.61 5.13
CA ILE A 60 21.86 -0.61 4.66
C ILE A 60 22.05 -0.56 3.14
N GLY A 61 21.00 -0.22 2.38
CA GLY A 61 21.01 -0.21 0.91
C GLY A 61 22.12 0.67 0.32
N PHE A 62 21.99 1.98 0.42
CA PHE A 62 23.01 2.94 -0.03
C PHE A 62 24.36 2.72 0.69
N GLY A 63 24.32 2.53 2.01
CA GLY A 63 25.52 2.40 2.85
C GLY A 63 26.43 1.24 2.44
N PHE A 64 25.87 0.07 2.12
CA PHE A 64 26.65 -1.05 1.60
C PHE A 64 26.94 -0.92 0.10
N LEU A 65 26.03 -0.42 -0.74
CA LEU A 65 26.24 -0.32 -2.20
C LEU A 65 27.56 0.41 -2.53
N MET A 66 27.82 1.51 -1.82
CA MET A 66 29.03 2.35 -1.99
C MET A 66 30.34 1.70 -1.50
N THR A 67 30.31 0.51 -0.88
CA THR A 67 31.52 -0.15 -0.34
C THR A 67 32.41 -0.80 -1.40
N PHE A 68 32.02 -0.83 -2.68
CA PHE A 68 32.79 -1.45 -3.77
C PHE A 68 34.24 -0.94 -3.85
N LEU A 69 34.51 0.31 -3.47
CA LEU A 69 35.85 0.89 -3.37
C LEU A 69 36.69 0.21 -2.28
N LYS A 70 37.74 -0.52 -2.70
CA LYS A 70 38.62 -1.35 -1.85
C LYS A 70 39.26 -0.69 -0.63
N ARG A 71 39.28 0.64 -0.55
CA ARG A 71 39.84 1.42 0.57
C ARG A 71 38.91 2.49 1.15
N TYR A 72 37.64 2.48 0.79
CA TYR A 72 36.68 3.50 1.23
C TYR A 72 35.46 2.88 1.93
N GLY A 73 35.56 1.65 2.41
CA GLY A 73 34.45 0.89 3.01
C GLY A 73 33.97 1.46 4.34
N TYR A 74 34.87 1.96 5.19
CA TYR A 74 34.47 2.58 6.46
C TYR A 74 33.81 3.93 6.22
N SER A 75 34.29 4.71 5.25
CA SER A 75 33.68 5.98 4.87
C SER A 75 32.36 5.79 4.13
N ALA A 76 32.24 4.79 3.25
CA ALA A 76 30.99 4.44 2.59
C ALA A 76 29.87 4.19 3.61
N ILE A 77 30.06 3.27 4.56
CA ILE A 77 29.03 2.95 5.57
C ILE A 77 28.90 4.07 6.61
N GLY A 78 30.03 4.50 7.20
CA GLY A 78 30.05 5.41 8.35
C GLY A 78 29.67 6.85 8.02
N ILE A 79 30.04 7.35 6.83
CA ILE A 79 29.59 8.67 6.37
C ILE A 79 28.17 8.59 5.80
N ASN A 80 27.72 7.49 5.20
CA ASN A 80 26.30 7.29 4.86
C ASN A 80 25.41 7.38 6.10
N LEU A 81 25.74 6.62 7.15
CA LEU A 81 25.04 6.66 8.45
C LEU A 81 24.97 8.09 9.04
N LEU A 82 26.09 8.80 9.05
CA LEU A 82 26.15 10.20 9.51
C LEU A 82 25.30 11.12 8.64
N LEU A 83 25.43 11.03 7.32
CA LEU A 83 24.83 11.95 6.36
C LEU A 83 23.31 11.77 6.31
N ALA A 84 22.82 10.52 6.32
CA ALA A 84 21.40 10.22 6.48
C ALA A 84 20.84 10.75 7.81
N SER A 85 21.50 10.45 8.94
CA SER A 85 21.07 10.92 10.27
C SER A 85 21.04 12.45 10.40
N PHE A 86 21.91 13.15 9.66
CA PHE A 86 21.93 14.60 9.57
C PHE A 86 20.82 15.13 8.63
N VAL A 87 20.69 14.52 7.44
CA VAL A 87 19.72 14.94 6.42
C VAL A 87 18.29 14.72 6.89
N ILE A 88 17.95 13.61 7.56
CA ILE A 88 16.60 13.37 8.08
C ILE A 88 16.18 14.51 9.02
N GLN A 89 17.05 14.89 9.96
CA GLN A 89 16.78 16.03 10.87
C GLN A 89 16.65 17.36 10.12
N TRP A 90 17.50 17.60 9.11
CA TRP A 90 17.47 18.85 8.33
C TRP A 90 16.25 18.92 7.40
N ALA A 91 15.88 17.81 6.75
CA ALA A 91 14.74 17.69 5.86
C ALA A 91 13.42 17.87 6.62
N LEU A 92 13.26 17.27 7.81
CA LEU A 92 12.11 17.53 8.67
C LEU A 92 11.92 19.03 8.98
N ILE A 93 13.02 19.74 9.26
CA ILE A 93 13.01 21.19 9.49
C ILE A 93 12.66 21.96 8.20
N VAL A 94 13.34 21.68 7.09
CA VAL A 94 13.14 22.37 5.80
C VAL A 94 11.74 22.14 5.27
N ARG A 95 11.23 20.89 5.31
CA ARG A 95 9.88 20.53 4.90
C ARG A 95 8.83 21.20 5.78
N GLY A 96 9.09 21.28 7.09
CA GLY A 96 8.27 22.06 8.03
C GLY A 96 8.17 23.55 7.67
N PHE A 97 9.22 24.16 7.12
CA PHE A 97 9.21 25.57 6.68
C PHE A 97 8.65 25.80 5.27
N ILE A 98 8.82 24.85 4.34
CA ILE A 98 8.42 24.99 2.92
C ILE A 98 6.99 24.50 2.68
N HIS A 99 6.69 23.26 3.10
CA HIS A 99 5.41 22.59 2.90
C HIS A 99 4.49 22.71 4.13
N GLY A 100 5.06 22.93 5.32
CA GLY A 100 4.30 23.09 6.55
C GLY A 100 3.70 24.49 6.71
N ASN A 101 2.52 24.57 7.35
CA ASN A 101 1.85 25.83 7.70
C ASN A 101 2.59 26.67 8.78
N VAL A 102 3.90 26.51 8.98
CA VAL A 102 4.70 27.25 10.00
C VAL A 102 4.57 28.76 9.83
N LEU A 103 4.47 29.26 8.60
CA LEU A 103 4.27 30.70 8.31
C LEU A 103 2.89 31.25 8.72
N GLN A 104 1.92 30.39 9.07
CA GLN A 104 0.57 30.77 9.51
C GLN A 104 0.24 30.31 10.95
N ALA A 105 0.68 29.10 11.33
CA ALA A 105 0.41 28.47 12.62
C ALA A 105 1.59 28.52 13.61
N GLY A 106 2.78 28.91 13.15
CA GLY A 106 3.98 29.08 13.99
C GLY A 106 4.71 27.79 14.39
N LYS A 107 4.19 26.61 14.04
CA LYS A 107 4.77 25.29 14.36
C LYS A 107 4.53 24.23 13.27
N PHE A 108 5.33 23.16 13.30
CA PHE A 108 5.17 21.93 12.50
C PHE A 108 5.02 20.70 13.40
N SER A 109 4.42 19.63 12.86
CA SER A 109 4.03 18.44 13.64
C SER A 109 4.85 17.19 13.31
N ILE A 110 5.06 16.33 14.31
CA ILE A 110 5.85 15.08 14.25
C ILE A 110 5.08 13.94 14.95
N GLY A 111 5.35 12.68 14.61
CA GLY A 111 4.71 11.50 15.21
C GLY A 111 4.44 10.41 14.17
N LEU A 112 3.49 9.53 14.45
CA LEU A 112 3.01 8.49 13.53
C LEU A 112 1.49 8.59 13.43
N LYS A 113 0.96 9.03 12.28
CA LYS A 113 -0.48 9.25 12.12
C LYS A 113 -1.18 7.97 11.71
N VAL A 114 -2.01 7.44 12.60
CA VAL A 114 -3.00 6.43 12.21
C VAL A 114 -4.13 7.10 11.45
N ALA A 115 -4.64 6.44 10.40
CA ALA A 115 -5.76 6.93 9.61
C ALA A 115 -7.00 7.23 10.49
N PRO A 116 -7.80 8.27 10.19
CA PRO A 116 -8.98 8.60 10.98
C PRO A 116 -10.00 7.45 10.98
N LYS A 117 -10.19 6.82 12.14
CA LYS A 117 -11.30 5.89 12.39
C LYS A 117 -12.61 6.68 12.55
N ASN A 118 -13.19 7.10 11.43
CA ASN A 118 -14.56 7.63 11.34
C ASN A 118 -15.59 6.48 11.49
N ASN A 119 -15.49 5.76 12.60
CA ASN A 119 -16.30 4.58 12.90
C ASN A 119 -17.38 4.94 13.92
N ASN A 120 -18.62 5.13 13.45
CA ASN A 120 -19.77 5.06 14.33
C ASN A 120 -19.98 3.60 14.75
N ASN A 121 -19.45 3.27 15.93
CA ASN A 121 -19.28 1.93 16.52
C ASN A 121 -18.07 1.14 15.97
N ILE A 122 -17.32 0.55 16.91
CA ILE A 122 -16.32 -0.49 16.67
C ILE A 122 -16.56 -1.55 17.75
N ASN A 123 -16.76 -2.80 17.34
CA ASN A 123 -16.81 -3.95 18.24
C ASN A 123 -15.55 -4.80 18.01
N GLY A 124 -15.00 -5.42 19.05
CA GLY A 124 -13.79 -6.23 19.00
C GLY A 124 -13.37 -6.73 20.37
N THR A 125 -12.42 -7.67 20.41
CA THR A 125 -11.93 -8.35 21.62
C THR A 125 -10.77 -7.61 22.27
N PHE A 126 -10.68 -7.60 23.61
CA PHE A 126 -9.62 -6.91 24.36
C PHE A 126 -9.23 -7.65 25.65
N GLU A 127 -7.95 -8.01 25.82
CA GLU A 127 -7.38 -8.46 27.11
C GLU A 127 -6.85 -7.27 27.92
N VAL A 128 -7.24 -7.12 29.20
CA VAL A 128 -6.62 -6.18 30.16
C VAL A 128 -6.95 -6.53 31.62
N LEU A 129 -6.01 -6.32 32.54
CA LEU A 129 -6.07 -6.83 33.92
C LEU A 129 -7.15 -6.24 34.87
N GLU A 130 -7.65 -5.02 34.63
CA GLU A 130 -8.70 -4.39 35.45
C GLU A 130 -9.47 -3.33 34.64
N VAL A 131 -10.81 -3.28 34.74
CA VAL A 131 -11.64 -2.32 33.99
C VAL A 131 -12.81 -1.78 34.86
N ALA A 132 -12.69 -0.53 35.32
CA ALA A 132 -13.67 0.11 36.24
C ALA A 132 -14.34 1.40 35.67
N PRO A 133 -15.25 1.29 34.68
CA PRO A 133 -15.89 2.43 34.02
C PRO A 133 -17.14 2.93 34.77
N LYS A 134 -17.51 4.19 34.53
CA LYS A 134 -18.74 4.83 35.08
C LYS A 134 -19.39 5.71 34.01
N ASN A 135 -20.73 5.73 34.00
CA ASN A 135 -21.58 6.63 33.20
C ASN A 135 -21.44 6.47 31.66
N ASN A 136 -21.62 5.25 31.12
CA ASN A 136 -21.68 4.98 29.67
C ASN A 136 -23.08 4.53 29.22
N ASN A 137 -23.42 4.72 27.94
CA ASN A 137 -24.75 4.39 27.40
C ASN A 137 -24.94 2.89 27.03
N ASN A 138 -24.05 2.33 26.21
CA ASN A 138 -23.96 0.91 25.89
C ASN A 138 -22.50 0.44 26.04
N ILE A 139 -22.30 -0.82 26.45
CA ILE A 139 -21.02 -1.54 26.42
C ILE A 139 -21.32 -2.96 25.95
N ASN A 140 -20.66 -3.40 24.87
CA ASN A 140 -20.77 -4.75 24.30
C ASN A 140 -19.37 -5.37 24.13
N GLY A 141 -19.14 -6.59 24.61
CA GLY A 141 -17.88 -7.32 24.48
C GLY A 141 -17.83 -8.60 25.32
N THR A 142 -16.75 -9.37 25.17
CA THR A 142 -16.40 -10.50 26.06
C THR A 142 -15.33 -10.04 27.04
N PHE A 143 -15.41 -10.44 28.31
CA PHE A 143 -14.49 -10.01 29.36
C PHE A 143 -14.05 -11.19 30.23
N GLU A 144 -12.74 -11.35 30.40
CA GLU A 144 -12.08 -12.41 31.19
C GLU A 144 -11.23 -11.72 32.27
N VAL A 145 -11.73 -11.66 33.51
CA VAL A 145 -11.24 -10.76 34.57
C VAL A 145 -11.58 -11.28 35.97
N LEU A 146 -10.80 -10.89 36.98
CA LEU A 146 -10.91 -11.42 38.35
C LEU A 146 -12.04 -10.84 39.22
N GLU A 147 -12.46 -9.58 38.99
CA GLU A 147 -13.62 -8.95 39.67
C GLU A 147 -14.23 -7.86 38.77
N VAL A 148 -15.57 -7.69 38.78
CA VAL A 148 -16.29 -6.70 37.95
C VAL A 148 -17.39 -5.98 38.76
N ALA A 149 -17.22 -4.67 39.02
CA ALA A 149 -18.08 -3.89 39.91
C ALA A 149 -18.69 -2.58 39.31
N PRO A 150 -19.39 -2.62 38.15
CA PRO A 150 -19.95 -1.44 37.47
C PRO A 150 -21.17 -0.84 38.21
N LYS A 151 -21.34 0.48 38.07
CA LYS A 151 -22.42 1.25 38.74
C LYS A 151 -23.00 2.30 37.78
N ASN A 152 -24.33 2.41 37.74
CA ASN A 152 -25.11 3.43 37.03
C ASN A 152 -24.93 3.44 35.48
N ASN A 153 -25.22 2.34 34.79
CA ASN A 153 -25.23 2.26 33.31
C ASN A 153 -26.62 1.89 32.75
N ASN A 154 -26.88 2.21 31.48
CA ASN A 154 -28.19 2.00 30.85
C ASN A 154 -28.41 0.58 30.31
N ASN A 155 -27.55 0.10 29.40
CA ASN A 155 -27.51 -1.31 28.99
C ASN A 155 -26.08 -1.86 29.10
N ILE A 156 -25.97 -3.14 29.46
CA ILE A 156 -24.73 -3.93 29.43
C ILE A 156 -25.07 -5.22 28.70
N ASN A 157 -24.27 -5.59 27.68
CA ASN A 157 -24.41 -6.89 27.02
C ASN A 157 -23.04 -7.56 26.83
N GLY A 158 -22.95 -8.88 27.02
CA GLY A 158 -21.68 -9.59 26.86
C GLY A 158 -21.72 -11.05 27.35
N ILE A 159 -20.58 -11.72 27.21
CA ILE A 159 -20.25 -12.98 27.88
C ILE A 159 -19.22 -12.64 28.96
N PHE A 160 -19.43 -13.20 30.16
CA PHE A 160 -18.65 -12.90 31.36
C PHE A 160 -18.24 -14.21 32.04
N ASP A 161 -16.94 -14.48 32.09
CA ASP A 161 -16.34 -15.54 32.91
C ASP A 161 -15.68 -14.88 34.13
N VAL A 162 -16.23 -15.14 35.32
CA VAL A 162 -15.95 -14.37 36.56
C VAL A 162 -16.35 -15.17 37.80
N LEU A 163 -15.52 -15.09 38.85
CA LEU A 163 -15.72 -15.86 40.09
C LEU A 163 -16.86 -15.31 40.99
N GLU A 164 -17.10 -14.00 41.01
CA GLU A 164 -18.20 -13.35 41.76
C GLU A 164 -18.67 -12.06 41.04
N VAL A 165 -19.96 -11.74 41.10
CA VAL A 165 -20.59 -10.62 40.35
C VAL A 165 -21.53 -9.77 41.24
N ALA A 166 -21.13 -8.50 41.50
CA ALA A 166 -21.80 -7.62 42.47
C ALA A 166 -22.51 -6.39 41.84
N LEU A 167 -23.70 -6.61 41.27
CA LEU A 167 -24.44 -5.59 40.48
C LEU A 167 -25.46 -4.76 41.29
N LYS A 168 -25.54 -3.45 41.00
CA LYS A 168 -26.47 -2.48 41.63
C LYS A 168 -26.89 -1.34 40.69
N ASN A 169 -28.17 -0.99 40.71
CA ASN A 169 -28.77 0.20 40.08
C ASN A 169 -28.53 0.33 38.55
N ASN A 170 -28.89 -0.69 37.77
CA ASN A 170 -28.85 -0.65 36.29
C ASN A 170 -30.24 -0.92 35.68
N ASN A 171 -30.47 -0.44 34.45
CA ASN A 171 -31.79 -0.51 33.79
C ASN A 171 -32.06 -1.86 33.10
N ASN A 172 -31.30 -2.22 32.06
CA ASN A 172 -31.37 -3.55 31.42
C ASN A 172 -30.01 -4.26 31.48
N ILE A 173 -30.04 -5.58 31.66
CA ILE A 173 -28.88 -6.47 31.60
C ILE A 173 -29.25 -7.67 30.71
N ASN A 174 -28.50 -7.92 29.63
CA ASN A 174 -28.69 -9.11 28.80
C ASN A 174 -27.36 -9.82 28.52
N GLY A 175 -27.26 -11.12 28.74
CA GLY A 175 -26.01 -11.87 28.52
C GLY A 175 -26.10 -13.33 28.94
N THR A 176 -25.08 -14.10 28.60
CA THR A 176 -24.88 -15.47 29.11
C THR A 176 -23.94 -15.39 30.30
N PHE A 177 -24.28 -16.07 31.40
CA PHE A 177 -23.54 -16.04 32.65
C PHE A 177 -23.29 -17.47 33.14
N GLU A 178 -22.03 -17.88 33.19
CA GLU A 178 -21.62 -19.16 33.77
C GLU A 178 -20.98 -18.87 35.13
N VAL A 179 -21.76 -19.04 36.21
CA VAL A 179 -21.44 -18.49 37.54
C VAL A 179 -22.01 -19.38 38.64
N LEU A 180 -21.27 -19.51 39.75
CA LEU A 180 -21.65 -20.42 40.84
C LEU A 180 -22.76 -19.89 41.76
N GLU A 181 -22.84 -18.56 41.97
CA GLU A 181 -23.91 -17.87 42.72
C GLU A 181 -24.04 -16.40 42.26
N VAL A 182 -25.24 -15.80 42.35
CA VAL A 182 -25.51 -14.41 41.90
C VAL A 182 -26.47 -13.69 42.86
N ALA A 183 -26.11 -12.48 43.33
CA ALA A 183 -26.87 -11.74 44.35
C ALA A 183 -27.20 -10.27 43.97
N PRO A 184 -28.07 -10.03 42.96
CA PRO A 184 -28.38 -8.67 42.48
C PRO A 184 -29.35 -7.91 43.39
N LYS A 185 -29.23 -6.57 43.46
CA LYS A 185 -30.20 -5.70 44.16
C LYS A 185 -30.53 -4.43 43.36
N ASN A 186 -31.83 -4.16 43.22
CA ASN A 186 -32.44 -2.98 42.57
C ASN A 186 -31.99 -2.75 41.11
N ASN A 187 -32.43 -3.62 40.19
CA ASN A 187 -32.33 -3.45 38.74
C ASN A 187 -33.73 -3.64 38.11
N ASN A 188 -34.00 -3.07 36.93
CA ASN A 188 -35.36 -3.07 36.35
C ASN A 188 -35.67 -4.29 35.44
N ASN A 189 -34.75 -4.71 34.57
CA ASN A 189 -34.89 -5.92 33.74
C ASN A 189 -33.59 -6.75 33.71
N ILE A 190 -33.73 -8.07 33.64
CA ILE A 190 -32.64 -9.03 33.46
C ILE A 190 -33.12 -10.10 32.47
N ASN A 191 -32.46 -10.24 31.31
CA ASN A 191 -32.73 -11.32 30.35
C ASN A 191 -31.42 -12.08 30.05
N GLY A 192 -31.19 -13.19 30.74
CA GLY A 192 -30.03 -14.05 30.49
C GLY A 192 -30.46 -15.47 30.15
N ILE A 193 -29.67 -16.15 29.32
CA ILE A 193 -29.75 -17.61 29.20
C ILE A 193 -28.94 -18.19 30.36
N PHE A 194 -29.62 -18.96 31.21
CA PHE A 194 -29.02 -19.94 32.11
C PHE A 194 -29.34 -21.31 31.51
N GLU A 195 -28.37 -22.22 31.37
CA GLU A 195 -28.57 -23.46 30.61
C GLU A 195 -29.55 -24.46 31.26
N VAL A 196 -30.74 -24.62 30.65
CA VAL A 196 -31.66 -25.77 30.81
C VAL A 196 -32.41 -25.99 29.47
N LEU A 197 -32.74 -27.24 29.10
CA LEU A 197 -33.02 -27.66 27.70
C LEU A 197 -34.52 -27.85 27.27
N GLU A 198 -34.76 -27.61 25.96
CA GLU A 198 -35.68 -28.28 24.97
C GLU A 198 -37.21 -27.98 24.77
N VAL A 199 -37.80 -28.55 23.68
CA VAL A 199 -38.87 -27.98 22.77
C VAL A 199 -39.82 -29.04 22.11
N ALA A 200 -41.09 -28.72 21.67
CA ALA A 200 -41.87 -29.50 20.64
C ALA A 200 -43.18 -28.84 20.01
N PRO A 201 -43.65 -29.18 18.76
CA PRO A 201 -44.81 -28.54 18.02
C PRO A 201 -45.83 -29.49 17.28
N LYS A 202 -46.77 -28.98 16.41
CA LYS A 202 -47.74 -29.61 15.41
C LYS A 202 -48.57 -28.49 14.66
N ASN A 203 -49.46 -28.56 13.62
CA ASN A 203 -49.92 -29.30 12.37
C ASN A 203 -51.06 -28.39 11.69
N ASN A 204 -51.89 -28.52 10.62
CA ASN A 204 -52.43 -29.33 9.45
C ASN A 204 -53.33 -28.32 8.59
N ASN A 205 -54.24 -28.49 7.57
CA ASN A 205 -54.68 -29.27 6.36
C ASN A 205 -55.84 -28.41 5.68
N ASN A 206 -56.62 -28.64 4.57
CA ASN A 206 -56.89 -29.68 3.54
C ASN A 206 -57.36 -29.04 2.16
N ILE A 207 -58.24 -29.65 1.32
CA ILE A 207 -58.19 -29.53 -0.17
C ILE A 207 -59.51 -29.66 -1.04
N ASN A 208 -59.47 -29.49 -2.42
CA ASN A 208 -60.20 -30.21 -3.55
C ASN A 208 -60.05 -29.61 -5.00
N GLU A 209 -60.03 -30.42 -6.11
CA GLU A 209 -60.20 -30.05 -7.57
C GLU A 209 -59.96 -31.18 -8.63
N VAL A 210 -58.99 -32.10 -8.47
CA VAL A 210 -58.57 -33.21 -9.41
C VAL A 210 -57.37 -32.98 -10.36
N ALA A 211 -57.03 -31.76 -10.84
CA ALA A 211 -55.61 -31.37 -10.89
C ALA A 211 -55.14 -31.48 -9.43
N PRO A 212 -54.27 -32.45 -9.05
CA PRO A 212 -54.66 -33.33 -7.95
C PRO A 212 -54.92 -32.60 -6.66
N LYS A 213 -56.03 -32.94 -6.00
CA LYS A 213 -56.31 -32.57 -4.62
C LYS A 213 -57.57 -33.26 -4.10
N ASN A 214 -57.75 -33.11 -2.80
CA ASN A 214 -58.33 -34.04 -1.82
C ASN A 214 -57.59 -35.38 -1.69
N ASN A 215 -56.44 -35.48 -2.37
CA ASN A 215 -55.46 -36.53 -2.24
C ASN A 215 -54.42 -36.09 -1.21
N ASN A 216 -54.26 -36.83 -0.10
CA ASN A 216 -53.27 -36.50 0.93
C ASN A 216 -51.84 -36.66 0.41
N ASN A 217 -51.56 -37.76 -0.29
CA ASN A 217 -50.30 -38.03 -0.94
C ASN A 217 -50.55 -38.47 -2.38
N ILE A 218 -49.63 -38.12 -3.28
CA ILE A 218 -49.46 -38.71 -4.60
C ILE A 218 -47.99 -39.02 -4.80
N ASN A 219 -47.70 -40.20 -5.33
CA ASN A 219 -46.37 -40.68 -5.67
C ASN A 219 -46.48 -41.29 -7.08
N ASP A 220 -45.99 -40.60 -8.12
CA ASP A 220 -46.13 -41.06 -9.52
C ASP A 220 -45.09 -40.38 -10.45
N THR A 221 -44.93 -40.89 -11.68
CA THR A 221 -44.11 -40.25 -12.74
C THR A 221 -45.03 -39.68 -13.81
N PHE A 222 -44.78 -38.43 -14.24
CA PHE A 222 -45.72 -37.68 -15.08
C PHE A 222 -45.17 -37.38 -16.48
N GLU A 223 -45.47 -38.27 -17.44
CA GLU A 223 -45.16 -38.11 -18.88
C GLU A 223 -46.37 -37.53 -19.66
N VAL A 224 -46.74 -36.26 -19.47
CA VAL A 224 -47.86 -35.60 -20.21
C VAL A 224 -47.57 -34.15 -20.56
N LEU A 225 -48.22 -33.60 -21.61
CA LEU A 225 -47.80 -32.34 -22.25
C LEU A 225 -47.74 -31.09 -21.33
N GLU A 226 -48.67 -30.96 -20.36
CA GLU A 226 -48.74 -29.88 -19.36
C GLU A 226 -49.14 -30.49 -18.01
N VAL A 227 -48.46 -30.12 -16.92
CA VAL A 227 -48.74 -30.63 -15.56
C VAL A 227 -48.98 -29.47 -14.57
N ALA A 228 -50.25 -29.28 -14.18
CA ALA A 228 -50.67 -28.18 -13.29
C ALA A 228 -51.40 -28.61 -11.99
N PRO A 229 -50.78 -29.39 -11.07
CA PRO A 229 -51.34 -29.74 -9.75
C PRO A 229 -51.74 -28.53 -8.90
N LYS A 230 -52.83 -28.61 -8.14
CA LYS A 230 -53.28 -27.46 -7.33
C LYS A 230 -53.61 -27.86 -5.90
N ASN A 231 -53.50 -26.95 -4.94
CA ASN A 231 -53.71 -27.11 -3.49
C ASN A 231 -53.27 -28.41 -2.73
N ASN A 232 -52.63 -29.46 -3.30
CA ASN A 232 -52.30 -30.77 -2.68
C ASN A 232 -51.79 -30.74 -1.22
N ASN A 233 -51.83 -31.88 -0.51
CA ASN A 233 -51.10 -31.99 0.75
C ASN A 233 -49.65 -32.48 0.52
N ASN A 234 -49.42 -33.58 -0.18
CA ASN A 234 -48.11 -33.99 -0.71
C ASN A 234 -48.19 -34.46 -2.17
N ILE A 235 -47.22 -34.06 -2.99
CA ILE A 235 -46.88 -34.67 -4.28
C ILE A 235 -45.43 -35.15 -4.20
N ASN A 236 -45.13 -36.32 -4.73
CA ASN A 236 -43.77 -36.87 -4.92
C ASN A 236 -43.69 -37.43 -6.36
N GLY A 237 -42.63 -37.15 -7.12
CA GLY A 237 -42.51 -37.69 -8.48
C GLY A 237 -41.38 -37.15 -9.33
N THR A 238 -41.24 -37.70 -10.54
CA THR A 238 -40.40 -37.15 -11.62
C THR A 238 -41.29 -36.51 -12.68
N PHE A 239 -40.85 -35.37 -13.22
CA PHE A 239 -41.61 -34.54 -14.17
C PHE A 239 -40.77 -34.27 -15.43
N GLU A 240 -41.02 -35.02 -16.50
CA GLU A 240 -40.36 -34.93 -17.80
C GLU A 240 -41.37 -34.38 -18.85
N VAL A 241 -41.63 -33.07 -18.81
CA VAL A 241 -42.73 -32.42 -19.55
C VAL A 241 -42.35 -31.03 -20.08
N LEU A 242 -43.24 -30.38 -20.85
CA LEU A 242 -42.93 -29.12 -21.53
C LEU A 242 -43.17 -27.86 -20.65
N GLU A 243 -44.26 -27.83 -19.86
CA GLU A 243 -44.51 -26.80 -18.83
C GLU A 243 -45.02 -27.43 -17.52
N VAL A 244 -44.46 -27.01 -16.38
CA VAL A 244 -44.89 -27.40 -15.03
C VAL A 244 -45.36 -26.19 -14.23
N ALA A 245 -46.67 -26.08 -13.97
CA ALA A 245 -47.28 -24.89 -13.36
C ALA A 245 -48.18 -25.14 -12.13
N PRO A 246 -47.71 -25.81 -11.05
CA PRO A 246 -48.54 -26.16 -9.90
C PRO A 246 -48.86 -24.98 -8.97
N LYS A 247 -50.09 -24.92 -8.40
CA LYS A 247 -50.60 -23.73 -7.69
C LYS A 247 -51.29 -24.02 -6.33
N ASN A 248 -50.90 -23.30 -5.27
CA ASN A 248 -51.43 -23.42 -3.89
C ASN A 248 -51.10 -24.72 -3.10
N ASN A 249 -50.30 -25.65 -3.62
CA ASN A 249 -50.04 -26.96 -3.00
C ASN A 249 -49.24 -26.83 -1.68
N ASN A 250 -49.53 -27.66 -0.68
CA ASN A 250 -48.82 -27.68 0.59
C ASN A 250 -47.39 -28.23 0.42
N ASN A 251 -47.20 -29.47 -0.03
CA ASN A 251 -45.87 -30.01 -0.35
C ASN A 251 -45.81 -30.56 -1.78
N ILE A 252 -44.71 -30.31 -2.47
CA ILE A 252 -44.32 -30.91 -3.75
C ILE A 252 -42.86 -31.36 -3.61
N ASN A 253 -42.53 -32.60 -3.97
CA ASN A 253 -41.19 -33.16 -3.93
C ASN A 253 -40.87 -33.81 -5.29
N GLY A 254 -39.69 -33.61 -5.88
CA GLY A 254 -39.38 -34.30 -7.14
C GLY A 254 -38.13 -33.85 -7.92
N THR A 255 -37.92 -34.48 -9.07
CA THR A 255 -36.96 -34.03 -10.10
C THR A 255 -37.72 -33.40 -11.26
N PHE A 256 -37.21 -32.26 -11.75
CA PHE A 256 -37.85 -31.46 -12.80
C PHE A 256 -36.84 -31.20 -13.93
N GLU A 257 -36.99 -31.93 -15.03
CA GLU A 257 -36.17 -31.84 -16.26
C GLU A 257 -37.06 -31.28 -17.38
N VAL A 258 -37.24 -29.95 -17.44
CA VAL A 258 -38.30 -29.31 -18.24
C VAL A 258 -37.91 -27.94 -18.81
N LEU A 259 -38.70 -27.42 -19.76
CA LEU A 259 -38.42 -26.12 -20.39
C LEU A 259 -38.80 -24.91 -19.51
N GLU A 260 -40.00 -24.90 -18.91
CA GLU A 260 -40.43 -23.87 -17.94
C GLU A 260 -41.06 -24.48 -16.65
N VAL A 261 -40.61 -24.01 -15.49
CA VAL A 261 -41.23 -24.30 -14.17
C VAL A 261 -41.82 -23.04 -13.54
N ALA A 262 -43.16 -22.93 -13.52
CA ALA A 262 -43.90 -21.71 -13.14
C ALA A 262 -44.87 -21.82 -11.92
N PRO A 263 -44.49 -22.47 -10.79
CA PRO A 263 -45.32 -22.67 -9.60
C PRO A 263 -45.68 -21.38 -8.87
N LYS A 264 -46.93 -21.32 -8.39
CA LYS A 264 -47.48 -20.15 -7.69
C LYS A 264 -48.18 -20.48 -6.35
N ASN A 265 -47.91 -19.75 -5.28
CA ASN A 265 -48.57 -19.84 -3.97
C ASN A 265 -48.41 -21.18 -3.19
N ASN A 266 -47.45 -22.05 -3.52
CA ASN A 266 -47.28 -23.36 -2.84
C ASN A 266 -46.56 -23.19 -1.48
N ASN A 267 -46.79 -24.06 -0.49
CA ASN A 267 -46.22 -23.92 0.86
C ASN A 267 -44.80 -24.52 0.98
N ASN A 268 -44.52 -25.65 0.33
CA ASN A 268 -43.21 -26.28 0.20
C ASN A 268 -43.07 -26.86 -1.21
N ILE A 269 -41.91 -26.64 -1.82
CA ILE A 269 -41.46 -27.32 -3.04
C ILE A 269 -40.05 -27.82 -2.77
N ASN A 270 -39.75 -29.10 -2.97
CA ASN A 270 -38.46 -29.72 -2.71
C ASN A 270 -38.00 -30.42 -4.00
N GLY A 271 -36.73 -30.33 -4.41
CA GLY A 271 -36.31 -31.07 -5.60
C GLY A 271 -34.96 -30.73 -6.23
N THR A 272 -34.69 -31.38 -7.35
CA THR A 272 -33.63 -30.99 -8.30
C THR A 272 -34.30 -30.36 -9.52
N PHE A 273 -33.78 -29.23 -9.97
CA PHE A 273 -34.35 -28.43 -11.06
C PHE A 273 -33.28 -28.19 -12.13
N GLU A 274 -33.37 -28.94 -13.24
CA GLU A 274 -32.56 -28.76 -14.45
C GLU A 274 -33.47 -28.11 -15.51
N VAL A 275 -33.40 -26.77 -15.64
CA VAL A 275 -34.49 -25.98 -16.27
C VAL A 275 -33.98 -24.77 -17.05
N LEU A 276 -34.57 -24.51 -18.23
CA LEU A 276 -34.23 -23.33 -19.04
C LEU A 276 -34.79 -22.02 -18.45
N GLU A 277 -36.11 -21.92 -18.19
CA GLU A 277 -36.72 -20.80 -17.45
C GLU A 277 -37.40 -21.23 -16.14
N VAL A 278 -37.05 -20.55 -15.03
CA VAL A 278 -37.74 -20.71 -13.73
C VAL A 278 -38.55 -19.45 -13.38
N SER A 279 -39.88 -19.60 -13.41
CA SER A 279 -40.86 -18.51 -13.23
C SER A 279 -41.71 -18.63 -11.95
N HIS A 280 -41.11 -19.23 -10.90
CA HIS A 280 -41.63 -19.34 -9.52
C HIS A 280 -42.08 -17.99 -8.93
N LYS A 281 -43.27 -17.91 -8.30
CA LYS A 281 -43.79 -16.71 -7.61
C LYS A 281 -44.63 -17.05 -6.36
N ASN A 282 -44.49 -16.28 -5.28
CA ASN A 282 -45.35 -16.33 -4.07
C ASN A 282 -45.34 -17.66 -3.28
N ASN A 283 -44.36 -18.53 -3.44
CA ASN A 283 -44.29 -19.79 -2.68
C ASN A 283 -43.71 -19.56 -1.27
N ASN A 284 -44.12 -20.33 -0.27
CA ASN A 284 -43.66 -20.15 1.11
C ASN A 284 -42.27 -20.76 1.33
N ASN A 285 -42.01 -22.01 0.96
CA ASN A 285 -40.68 -22.63 0.97
C ASN A 285 -40.35 -23.26 -0.38
N ILE A 286 -39.10 -23.17 -0.82
CA ILE A 286 -38.54 -23.89 -1.98
C ILE A 286 -37.16 -24.42 -1.57
N ASN A 287 -36.90 -25.72 -1.67
CA ASN A 287 -35.66 -26.35 -1.24
C ASN A 287 -35.09 -27.18 -2.40
N GLY A 288 -33.81 -27.05 -2.76
CA GLY A 288 -33.28 -27.86 -3.87
C GLY A 288 -31.93 -27.50 -4.43
N THR A 289 -31.50 -28.28 -5.43
CA THR A 289 -30.40 -27.94 -6.34
C THR A 289 -31.00 -27.33 -7.61
N PHE A 290 -30.46 -26.20 -8.05
CA PHE A 290 -30.95 -25.44 -9.20
C PHE A 290 -29.85 -25.27 -10.25
N GLU A 291 -29.96 -25.99 -11.36
CA GLU A 291 -29.12 -25.84 -12.56
C GLU A 291 -29.94 -25.11 -13.63
N VAL A 292 -29.71 -23.80 -13.80
CA VAL A 292 -30.64 -22.90 -14.54
C VAL A 292 -29.92 -21.90 -15.43
N LEU A 293 -30.34 -21.81 -16.71
CA LEU A 293 -29.66 -21.00 -17.72
C LEU A 293 -30.04 -19.50 -17.77
N GLU A 294 -31.32 -19.11 -17.63
CA GLU A 294 -31.73 -17.71 -17.93
C GLU A 294 -32.36 -16.90 -16.78
N ARG A 295 -33.07 -17.52 -15.83
CA ARG A 295 -33.90 -16.79 -14.84
C ARG A 295 -34.05 -17.47 -13.48
N ALA A 296 -33.59 -16.80 -12.43
CA ALA A 296 -33.79 -17.22 -11.04
C ALA A 296 -35.17 -16.84 -10.40
N PRO A 297 -35.58 -17.53 -9.32
CA PRO A 297 -36.85 -17.33 -8.59
C PRO A 297 -37.07 -15.94 -7.99
N LYS A 298 -38.37 -15.58 -7.82
CA LYS A 298 -38.77 -14.25 -7.31
C LYS A 298 -39.99 -14.31 -6.38
N ASN A 299 -40.06 -13.39 -5.41
CA ASN A 299 -41.22 -13.19 -4.52
C ASN A 299 -41.61 -14.42 -3.67
N ASN A 300 -40.66 -15.21 -3.14
CA ASN A 300 -40.95 -16.38 -2.27
C ASN A 300 -40.54 -16.09 -0.81
N ASN A 301 -41.12 -16.80 0.17
CA ASN A 301 -40.83 -16.53 1.59
C ASN A 301 -39.51 -17.18 2.04
N ASN A 302 -39.22 -18.43 1.67
CA ASN A 302 -37.94 -19.10 1.92
C ASN A 302 -37.48 -19.81 0.64
N ILE A 303 -36.18 -19.75 0.35
CA ILE A 303 -35.51 -20.61 -0.63
C ILE A 303 -34.28 -21.23 0.05
N ASN A 304 -34.01 -22.52 -0.13
CA ASN A 304 -32.89 -23.23 0.48
C ASN A 304 -32.16 -24.12 -0.56
N GLY A 305 -30.83 -24.21 -0.54
CA GLY A 305 -30.05 -25.22 -1.27
C GLY A 305 -28.96 -24.67 -2.19
N THR A 306 -28.55 -25.44 -3.20
CA THR A 306 -27.38 -25.15 -4.06
C THR A 306 -27.79 -24.53 -5.39
N PHE A 307 -27.04 -23.53 -5.86
CA PHE A 307 -27.35 -22.78 -7.08
C PHE A 307 -26.17 -22.80 -8.07
N GLU A 308 -26.41 -23.38 -9.24
CA GLU A 308 -25.49 -23.49 -10.38
C GLU A 308 -26.13 -22.77 -11.59
N VAL A 309 -25.71 -21.54 -11.86
CA VAL A 309 -26.46 -20.58 -12.70
C VAL A 309 -25.52 -19.70 -13.51
N LEU A 310 -25.82 -19.50 -14.80
CA LEU A 310 -25.21 -18.43 -15.59
C LEU A 310 -26.02 -17.11 -15.49
N GLU A 311 -25.29 -16.00 -15.44
CA GLU A 311 -25.73 -14.59 -15.49
C GLU A 311 -26.72 -14.01 -14.43
N ARG A 312 -27.69 -14.73 -13.82
CA ARG A 312 -28.78 -14.03 -13.06
C ARG A 312 -29.31 -14.64 -11.75
N ALA A 313 -28.90 -14.04 -10.62
CA ALA A 313 -29.31 -14.36 -9.24
C ALA A 313 -30.76 -13.97 -8.80
N PRO A 314 -31.30 -14.57 -7.70
CA PRO A 314 -32.68 -14.39 -7.20
C PRO A 314 -33.02 -12.99 -6.63
N LYS A 315 -34.32 -12.65 -6.59
CA LYS A 315 -34.79 -11.29 -6.22
C LYS A 315 -36.11 -11.26 -5.43
N ASN A 316 -36.24 -10.31 -4.51
CA ASN A 316 -37.46 -10.03 -3.71
C ASN A 316 -37.97 -11.20 -2.82
N ASN A 317 -37.10 -12.07 -2.32
CA ASN A 317 -37.50 -13.17 -1.45
C ASN A 317 -37.32 -12.79 0.04
N ASN A 318 -38.09 -13.38 0.97
CA ASN A 318 -37.90 -13.05 2.39
C ASN A 318 -36.58 -13.68 2.91
N ASN A 319 -36.41 -15.01 2.86
CA ASN A 319 -35.13 -15.67 3.17
C ASN A 319 -34.59 -16.45 1.96
N ILE A 320 -33.26 -16.50 1.82
CA ILE A 320 -32.54 -17.41 0.91
C ILE A 320 -31.39 -18.05 1.70
N ASN A 321 -31.24 -19.38 1.69
CA ASN A 321 -30.14 -20.06 2.37
C ASN A 321 -29.42 -21.06 1.46
N GLY A 322 -28.12 -21.31 1.66
CA GLY A 322 -27.37 -22.37 0.96
C GLY A 322 -26.12 -21.92 0.21
N THR A 323 -25.68 -22.68 -0.79
CA THR A 323 -24.36 -22.54 -1.45
C THR A 323 -24.49 -22.00 -2.87
N PHE A 324 -23.58 -21.12 -3.28
CA PHE A 324 -23.55 -20.50 -4.60
C PHE A 324 -22.19 -20.76 -5.28
N GLU A 325 -22.21 -21.54 -6.36
CA GLU A 325 -21.02 -22.01 -7.10
C GLU A 325 -21.12 -21.55 -8.58
N VAL A 326 -20.85 -20.25 -8.82
CA VAL A 326 -21.13 -19.57 -10.11
C VAL A 326 -20.11 -18.46 -10.43
N LEU A 327 -20.25 -17.81 -11.59
CA LEU A 327 -19.35 -16.72 -12.00
C LEU A 327 -19.62 -15.36 -11.31
N GLU A 328 -20.89 -14.95 -11.17
CA GLU A 328 -21.28 -13.65 -10.54
C GLU A 328 -22.56 -13.83 -9.69
N VAL A 329 -22.55 -13.35 -8.44
CA VAL A 329 -23.70 -13.46 -7.51
C VAL A 329 -24.23 -12.08 -7.10
N ALA A 330 -25.30 -11.63 -7.76
CA ALA A 330 -25.91 -10.31 -7.49
C ALA A 330 -27.38 -10.38 -7.00
N PRO A 331 -27.67 -10.92 -5.79
CA PRO A 331 -29.04 -11.03 -5.26
C PRO A 331 -29.57 -9.68 -4.75
N LYS A 332 -30.87 -9.41 -5.00
CA LYS A 332 -31.43 -8.05 -4.79
C LYS A 332 -32.79 -8.03 -4.06
N ASN A 333 -32.93 -7.09 -3.13
CA ASN A 333 -34.15 -6.79 -2.36
C ASN A 333 -34.66 -7.95 -1.46
N ASN A 334 -33.79 -8.77 -0.88
CA ASN A 334 -34.20 -9.90 -0.01
C ASN A 334 -34.13 -9.53 1.49
N ASN A 335 -34.90 -10.18 2.37
CA ASN A 335 -34.88 -9.81 3.80
C ASN A 335 -33.70 -10.46 4.56
N ASN A 336 -33.45 -11.75 4.35
CA ASN A 336 -32.27 -12.46 4.84
C ASN A 336 -31.64 -13.29 3.70
N ILE A 337 -30.32 -13.39 3.69
CA ILE A 337 -29.56 -14.36 2.89
C ILE A 337 -28.58 -15.06 3.86
N ASN A 338 -28.49 -16.39 3.89
CA ASN A 338 -27.60 -17.14 4.78
C ASN A 338 -26.84 -18.25 4.02
N GLY A 339 -25.56 -18.08 3.68
CA GLY A 339 -24.92 -19.02 2.74
C GLY A 339 -23.40 -19.00 2.62
N THR A 340 -22.88 -19.91 1.81
CA THR A 340 -21.48 -19.95 1.37
C THR A 340 -21.41 -19.49 -0.08
N PHE A 341 -20.45 -18.62 -0.39
CA PHE A 341 -20.23 -18.05 -1.72
C PHE A 341 -18.81 -18.39 -2.17
N GLU A 342 -18.69 -19.22 -3.20
CA GLU A 342 -17.43 -19.70 -3.79
C GLU A 342 -17.41 -19.29 -5.28
N VAL A 343 -17.11 -18.01 -5.54
CA VAL A 343 -17.36 -17.31 -6.83
C VAL A 343 -16.34 -16.20 -7.12
N LEU A 344 -16.37 -15.62 -8.33
CA LEU A 344 -15.48 -14.49 -8.69
C LEU A 344 -15.94 -13.13 -8.08
N GLU A 345 -17.19 -12.71 -8.28
CA GLU A 345 -17.74 -11.47 -7.69
C GLU A 345 -19.05 -11.72 -6.92
N VAL A 346 -19.16 -11.18 -5.70
CA VAL A 346 -20.40 -11.14 -4.90
C VAL A 346 -20.91 -9.71 -4.76
N ALA A 347 -22.02 -9.42 -5.43
CA ALA A 347 -22.53 -8.08 -5.67
C ALA A 347 -23.97 -7.85 -5.13
N PRO A 348 -24.26 -8.05 -3.82
CA PRO A 348 -25.62 -8.08 -3.28
C PRO A 348 -26.15 -6.68 -2.96
N LYS A 349 -27.40 -6.38 -3.36
CA LYS A 349 -27.92 -5.00 -3.40
C LYS A 349 -29.32 -4.85 -2.78
N ASN A 350 -29.47 -3.93 -1.82
CA ASN A 350 -30.70 -3.63 -1.06
C ASN A 350 -31.28 -4.77 -0.18
N ASN A 351 -30.46 -5.64 0.41
CA ASN A 351 -30.95 -6.73 1.28
C ASN A 351 -30.93 -6.33 2.76
N ASN A 352 -31.83 -6.86 3.61
CA ASN A 352 -31.83 -6.49 5.03
C ASN A 352 -30.67 -7.15 5.78
N ASN A 353 -30.57 -8.47 5.79
CA ASN A 353 -29.43 -9.19 6.36
C ASN A 353 -28.78 -10.10 5.32
N ILE A 354 -27.46 -10.23 5.38
CA ILE A 354 -26.68 -11.23 4.66
C ILE A 354 -25.73 -11.87 5.67
N ASN A 355 -25.78 -13.18 5.84
CA ASN A 355 -24.93 -13.93 6.74
C ASN A 355 -24.18 -15.00 5.93
N GLY A 356 -22.89 -15.26 6.19
CA GLY A 356 -22.21 -16.30 5.40
C GLY A 356 -20.70 -16.41 5.50
N THR A 357 -20.15 -17.32 4.70
CA THR A 357 -18.72 -17.40 4.36
C THR A 357 -18.54 -16.97 2.91
N PHE A 358 -17.54 -16.13 2.66
CA PHE A 358 -17.21 -15.61 1.33
C PHE A 358 -15.75 -15.98 1.02
N ASP A 359 -15.55 -16.92 0.09
CA ASP A 359 -14.26 -17.28 -0.50
C ASP A 359 -14.28 -16.83 -1.97
N VAL A 360 -13.92 -15.56 -2.19
CA VAL A 360 -14.17 -14.84 -3.45
C VAL A 360 -13.12 -13.77 -3.73
N LEU A 361 -12.97 -13.38 -5.00
CA LEU A 361 -12.00 -12.36 -5.38
C LEU A 361 -12.45 -10.93 -5.02
N GLU A 362 -13.70 -10.56 -5.28
CA GLU A 362 -14.25 -9.23 -4.93
C GLU A 362 -15.66 -9.29 -4.33
N VAL A 363 -15.91 -8.52 -3.26
CA VAL A 363 -17.25 -8.31 -2.68
C VAL A 363 -17.71 -6.85 -2.83
N THR A 364 -18.79 -6.61 -3.59
CA THR A 364 -19.32 -5.26 -3.90
C THR A 364 -20.70 -4.93 -3.27
N PRO A 365 -20.90 -5.13 -1.96
CA PRO A 365 -22.22 -5.05 -1.35
C PRO A 365 -22.73 -3.61 -1.28
N LYS A 366 -23.98 -3.37 -1.69
CA LYS A 366 -24.56 -2.02 -1.73
C LYS A 366 -25.95 -1.90 -1.09
N ASN A 367 -26.14 -0.87 -0.24
CA ASN A 367 -27.41 -0.52 0.41
C ASN A 367 -28.02 -1.63 1.31
N ASN A 368 -27.22 -2.53 1.91
CA ASN A 368 -27.72 -3.61 2.77
C ASN A 368 -27.76 -3.19 4.26
N ASN A 369 -28.70 -3.68 5.07
CA ASN A 369 -28.78 -3.24 6.49
C ASN A 369 -27.73 -3.90 7.38
N ASN A 370 -27.55 -5.23 7.34
CA ASN A 370 -26.47 -5.94 8.01
C ASN A 370 -25.82 -6.94 7.07
N ILE A 371 -24.50 -7.12 7.21
CA ILE A 371 -23.73 -8.20 6.59
C ILE A 371 -22.87 -8.82 7.69
N ASN A 372 -22.92 -10.12 7.91
CA ASN A 372 -22.24 -10.81 9.01
C ASN A 372 -21.51 -12.06 8.48
N GLY A 373 -20.21 -12.21 8.63
CA GLY A 373 -19.57 -13.40 8.05
C GLY A 373 -18.08 -13.62 8.30
N THR A 374 -17.56 -14.67 7.66
CA THR A 374 -16.13 -14.88 7.45
C THR A 374 -15.80 -14.51 6.00
N PHE A 375 -14.78 -13.69 5.80
CA PHE A 375 -14.36 -13.20 4.49
C PHE A 375 -12.90 -13.56 4.27
N GLU A 376 -12.65 -14.50 3.36
CA GLU A 376 -11.34 -14.89 2.85
C GLU A 376 -11.27 -14.38 1.40
N VAL A 377 -10.85 -13.12 1.24
CA VAL A 377 -11.12 -12.35 0.00
C VAL A 377 -10.00 -11.34 -0.30
N LEU A 378 -9.84 -11.01 -1.58
CA LEU A 378 -8.79 -10.08 -2.01
C LEU A 378 -9.19 -8.60 -1.87
N GLU A 379 -10.41 -8.21 -2.27
CA GLU A 379 -10.97 -6.87 -2.05
C GLU A 379 -12.42 -6.88 -1.52
N VAL A 380 -12.73 -5.98 -0.58
CA VAL A 380 -14.11 -5.68 -0.13
C VAL A 380 -14.39 -4.20 -0.35
N ALA A 381 -15.35 -3.88 -1.24
CA ALA A 381 -15.65 -2.52 -1.70
C ALA A 381 -17.09 -2.06 -1.36
N PRO A 382 -17.46 -1.95 -0.06
CA PRO A 382 -18.83 -1.76 0.39
C PRO A 382 -19.34 -0.33 0.16
N LYS A 383 -20.62 -0.17 -0.21
CA LYS A 383 -21.26 1.13 -0.43
C LYS A 383 -22.61 1.24 0.29
N ASN A 384 -22.76 2.20 1.21
CA ASN A 384 -24.01 2.52 1.91
C ASN A 384 -24.66 1.36 2.69
N ASN A 385 -23.89 0.40 3.22
CA ASN A 385 -24.44 -0.62 4.11
C ASN A 385 -24.47 -0.09 5.56
N ASN A 386 -25.49 -0.42 6.36
CA ASN A 386 -25.62 0.15 7.71
C ASN A 386 -24.64 -0.49 8.72
N ASN A 387 -24.53 -1.83 8.72
CA ASN A 387 -23.51 -2.56 9.48
C ASN A 387 -22.85 -3.63 8.59
N ILE A 388 -21.54 -3.85 8.82
CA ILE A 388 -20.81 -5.04 8.36
C ILE A 388 -20.02 -5.55 9.57
N ASN A 389 -20.20 -6.82 9.91
CA ASN A 389 -19.55 -7.50 11.02
C ASN A 389 -18.88 -8.78 10.48
N GLY A 390 -17.79 -9.24 11.09
CA GLY A 390 -17.17 -10.49 10.66
C GLY A 390 -15.74 -10.72 11.05
N THR A 391 -15.24 -11.89 10.68
CA THR A 391 -13.81 -12.24 10.63
C THR A 391 -13.31 -11.96 9.23
N PHE A 392 -12.19 -11.25 9.10
CA PHE A 392 -11.64 -10.80 7.82
C PHE A 392 -10.20 -11.27 7.68
N GLU A 393 -9.94 -12.14 6.71
CA GLU A 393 -8.59 -12.50 6.25
C GLU A 393 -8.43 -11.91 4.84
N VAL A 394 -7.99 -10.64 4.82
CA VAL A 394 -8.11 -9.73 3.66
C VAL A 394 -6.86 -8.86 3.52
N LEU A 395 -6.43 -8.62 2.28
CA LEU A 395 -5.25 -7.80 1.98
C LEU A 395 -5.51 -6.29 2.00
N GLU A 396 -6.68 -5.82 1.55
CA GLU A 396 -7.07 -4.40 1.60
C GLU A 396 -8.57 -4.21 1.92
N VAL A 397 -8.91 -3.20 2.74
CA VAL A 397 -10.29 -2.83 3.07
C VAL A 397 -10.51 -1.35 2.75
N ALA A 398 -11.10 -1.06 1.60
CA ALA A 398 -11.28 0.31 1.11
C ALA A 398 -12.49 1.01 1.77
N SER A 399 -12.24 2.17 2.39
CA SER A 399 -13.29 3.06 2.93
C SER A 399 -13.11 4.47 2.38
N LYS A 400 -14.18 5.02 1.79
CA LYS A 400 -14.15 6.31 1.07
C LYS A 400 -14.53 7.49 1.99
N ASN A 401 -14.09 8.69 1.61
CA ASN A 401 -14.29 9.99 2.27
C ASN A 401 -13.38 10.27 3.48
N ASN A 402 -12.10 10.54 3.20
CA ASN A 402 -11.28 11.47 3.99
C ASN A 402 -10.68 12.50 3.03
N ASN A 403 -11.06 13.77 3.15
CA ASN A 403 -10.48 14.86 2.35
C ASN A 403 -9.03 15.12 2.84
N ASN A 404 -8.06 15.31 1.92
CA ASN A 404 -6.62 15.49 2.16
C ASN A 404 -6.20 15.74 3.62
N ILE A 405 -5.59 14.73 4.24
CA ILE A 405 -4.87 14.89 5.52
C ILE A 405 -3.51 14.20 5.40
N ASN A 406 -2.57 14.86 4.70
CA ASN A 406 -1.17 14.45 4.58
C ASN A 406 -0.66 14.00 5.96
N GLY A 407 -0.16 12.77 6.02
CA GLY A 407 0.17 12.07 7.25
C GLY A 407 1.61 12.30 7.69
N ILE A 408 1.87 12.06 8.98
CA ILE A 408 3.22 12.17 9.52
C ILE A 408 4.11 10.99 9.11
N PHE A 409 3.50 9.87 8.66
CA PHE A 409 4.24 8.83 7.95
C PHE A 409 4.86 9.41 6.68
N ASP A 410 4.10 10.18 5.90
CA ASP A 410 4.58 10.92 4.74
C ASP A 410 5.73 11.86 5.15
N VAL A 411 5.62 12.56 6.29
CA VAL A 411 6.67 13.47 6.81
C VAL A 411 7.97 12.73 7.16
N MET A 412 7.91 11.52 7.76
CA MET A 412 9.10 10.72 8.03
C MET A 412 9.67 10.05 6.78
N LEU A 413 8.81 9.51 5.91
CA LEU A 413 9.17 8.91 4.63
C LEU A 413 9.85 9.93 3.71
N THR A 414 9.32 11.16 3.65
CA THR A 414 9.92 12.24 2.84
C THR A 414 11.25 12.76 3.40
N ALA A 415 11.53 12.56 4.68
CA ALA A 415 12.85 12.84 5.26
C ALA A 415 13.90 11.79 4.85
N ASP A 416 13.49 10.51 4.75
CA ASP A 416 14.33 9.44 4.19
C ASP A 416 14.50 9.59 2.66
N PHE A 417 13.47 10.04 1.95
CA PHE A 417 13.55 10.41 0.54
C PHE A 417 14.55 11.56 0.28
N ALA A 418 14.51 12.62 1.10
CA ALA A 418 15.51 13.68 1.05
C ALA A 418 16.93 13.17 1.38
N ALA A 419 17.06 12.16 2.24
CA ALA A 419 18.33 11.46 2.46
C ALA A 419 18.76 10.70 1.20
N ALA A 420 17.86 9.98 0.52
CA ALA A 420 18.15 9.31 -0.75
C ALA A 420 18.70 10.31 -1.80
N THR A 421 18.12 11.50 -1.95
CA THR A 421 18.62 12.55 -2.87
C THR A 421 20.09 12.87 -2.61
N VAL A 422 20.43 13.17 -1.35
CA VAL A 422 21.81 13.53 -0.94
C VAL A 422 22.76 12.34 -1.07
N LEU A 423 22.29 11.10 -0.84
CA LEU A 423 23.10 9.89 -1.00
C LEU A 423 23.38 9.56 -2.48
N ILE A 424 22.47 9.91 -3.40
CA ILE A 424 22.71 9.86 -4.84
C ILE A 424 23.78 10.88 -5.23
N SER A 425 23.69 12.13 -4.73
CA SER A 425 24.73 13.13 -4.94
C SER A 425 26.08 12.72 -4.33
N PHE A 426 26.07 12.09 -3.15
CA PHE A 426 27.27 11.51 -2.53
C PHE A 426 27.90 10.45 -3.43
N GLY A 427 27.11 9.57 -4.06
CA GLY A 427 27.62 8.59 -5.04
C GLY A 427 28.36 9.22 -6.23
N ALA A 428 27.95 10.40 -6.69
CA ALA A 428 28.67 11.14 -7.72
C ALA A 428 30.04 11.65 -7.23
N VAL A 429 30.19 11.98 -5.94
CA VAL A 429 31.40 12.59 -5.34
C VAL A 429 32.17 11.69 -4.36
N LEU A 430 31.79 10.40 -4.29
CA LEU A 430 32.33 9.38 -3.38
C LEU A 430 33.86 9.30 -3.48
N GLY A 431 34.55 9.18 -2.33
CA GLY A 431 36.01 9.10 -2.26
C GLY A 431 36.78 10.38 -2.61
N LYS A 432 36.11 11.41 -3.16
CA LYS A 432 36.71 12.66 -3.70
C LYS A 432 36.38 13.89 -2.85
N THR A 433 35.62 13.71 -1.77
CA THR A 433 35.12 14.75 -0.88
C THR A 433 35.38 14.38 0.58
N SER A 434 35.56 15.39 1.43
CA SER A 434 35.66 15.22 2.87
C SER A 434 34.28 15.17 3.53
N ALA A 435 34.18 14.56 4.72
CA ALA A 435 32.95 14.61 5.52
C ALA A 435 32.45 16.06 5.80
N LEU A 436 33.35 17.05 5.84
CA LEU A 436 32.99 18.46 5.94
C LEU A 436 32.33 19.00 4.65
N GLN A 437 32.85 18.62 3.47
CA GLN A 437 32.23 18.98 2.19
C GLN A 437 30.84 18.36 2.05
N LEU A 438 30.66 17.11 2.48
CA LEU A 438 29.38 16.40 2.39
C LEU A 438 28.30 17.01 3.29
N LEU A 439 28.64 17.44 4.52
CA LEU A 439 27.71 18.19 5.37
C LEU A 439 27.32 19.54 4.75
N ILE A 440 28.27 20.27 4.15
CA ILE A 440 27.98 21.55 3.47
C ILE A 440 27.10 21.31 2.22
N MET A 441 27.35 20.24 1.47
CA MET A 441 26.55 19.83 0.32
C MET A 441 25.11 19.56 0.75
N ALA A 442 24.91 18.68 1.75
CA ALA A 442 23.61 18.31 2.29
C ALA A 442 22.78 19.51 2.77
N VAL A 443 23.39 20.48 3.46
CA VAL A 443 22.67 21.68 3.92
C VAL A 443 22.06 22.46 2.75
N ILE A 444 22.79 22.61 1.64
CA ILE A 444 22.35 23.35 0.45
C ILE A 444 21.38 22.51 -0.39
N GLU A 445 21.71 21.23 -0.59
CA GLU A 445 20.99 20.31 -1.47
C GLU A 445 19.58 19.99 -0.98
N VAL A 446 19.39 19.79 0.33
CA VAL A 446 18.06 19.55 0.92
C VAL A 446 17.14 20.75 0.72
N VAL A 447 17.66 21.99 0.84
CA VAL A 447 16.86 23.20 0.59
C VAL A 447 16.45 23.30 -0.88
N LEU A 448 17.34 22.95 -1.81
CA LEU A 448 17.07 23.04 -3.25
C LEU A 448 16.20 21.90 -3.79
N SER A 449 16.32 20.68 -3.24
CA SER A 449 15.45 19.55 -3.57
C SER A 449 14.04 19.73 -3.02
N GLN A 450 13.90 20.12 -1.75
CA GLN A 450 12.58 20.42 -1.15
C GLN A 450 11.90 21.62 -1.82
N LEU A 451 12.67 22.63 -2.27
CA LEU A 451 12.11 23.71 -3.10
C LEU A 451 11.71 23.23 -4.51
N ASN A 452 12.42 22.26 -5.09
CA ASN A 452 12.09 21.68 -6.40
C ASN A 452 10.83 20.79 -6.34
N GLU A 453 10.69 19.95 -5.30
CA GLU A 453 9.47 19.21 -4.94
C GLU A 453 8.29 20.18 -4.80
N HIS A 454 8.42 21.20 -3.93
CA HIS A 454 7.40 22.22 -3.71
C HIS A 454 7.04 23.00 -4.99
N ILE A 455 8.00 23.32 -5.86
CA ILE A 455 7.71 23.94 -7.16
C ILE A 455 6.88 22.99 -8.04
N GLY A 456 7.30 21.74 -8.16
CA GLY A 456 6.67 20.73 -9.02
C GLY A 456 5.26 20.35 -8.58
N LEU A 457 5.08 20.09 -7.28
CA LEU A 457 3.86 19.56 -6.69
C LEU A 457 2.90 20.66 -6.21
N GLU A 458 3.39 21.76 -5.62
CA GLU A 458 2.55 22.73 -4.90
C GLU A 458 2.49 24.14 -5.54
N LEU A 459 3.57 24.70 -6.07
CA LEU A 459 3.50 26.05 -6.68
C LEU A 459 2.94 26.02 -8.10
N LEU A 460 3.23 24.98 -8.89
CA LEU A 460 2.51 24.73 -10.14
C LEU A 460 1.02 24.41 -9.85
N TYR A 461 0.69 23.85 -8.69
CA TYR A 461 -0.69 23.69 -8.21
C TYR A 461 -1.34 25.03 -7.86
N VAL A 462 -0.83 25.80 -6.90
CA VAL A 462 -1.47 27.05 -6.47
C VAL A 462 -1.45 28.14 -7.57
N SER A 463 -0.40 28.18 -8.40
CA SER A 463 -0.24 29.24 -9.43
C SER A 463 -0.85 28.89 -10.79
N SER A 464 -1.22 27.63 -11.04
CA SER A 464 -1.69 27.16 -12.36
C SER A 464 -2.60 25.91 -12.32
N ASN A 465 -3.03 25.47 -11.13
CA ASN A 465 -3.84 24.27 -10.88
C ASN A 465 -3.26 23.00 -11.55
N VAL A 466 -1.92 22.87 -11.53
CA VAL A 466 -1.17 21.69 -12.01
C VAL A 466 -0.96 20.72 -10.86
N VAL A 467 -1.30 19.46 -11.07
CA VAL A 467 -0.69 18.35 -10.31
C VAL A 467 0.33 17.71 -11.23
N VAL A 468 1.61 17.70 -10.87
CA VAL A 468 2.62 16.82 -11.46
C VAL A 468 2.57 15.50 -10.68
N VAL A 469 2.75 14.37 -11.34
CA VAL A 469 2.72 13.05 -10.71
C VAL A 469 4.09 12.40 -10.82
N ASP A 470 4.69 12.03 -9.69
CA ASP A 470 6.01 11.37 -9.62
C ASP A 470 6.11 10.48 -8.36
N VAL A 471 5.23 9.49 -8.22
CA VAL A 471 5.00 8.80 -6.92
C VAL A 471 6.24 8.07 -6.35
N GLY A 472 7.11 7.56 -7.23
CA GLY A 472 8.42 7.01 -6.89
C GLY A 472 9.59 7.98 -7.11
N GLU A 473 9.29 9.27 -7.22
CA GLU A 473 10.23 10.40 -7.16
C GLU A 473 11.40 10.32 -8.16
N SER A 474 11.13 9.77 -9.35
CA SER A 474 12.14 9.55 -10.38
C SER A 474 12.70 10.85 -10.93
N MET A 475 11.93 11.93 -10.89
CA MET A 475 12.36 13.28 -11.24
C MET A 475 12.91 13.97 -10.00
N PHE A 476 12.09 14.20 -8.96
CA PHE A 476 12.45 15.12 -7.87
C PHE A 476 13.51 14.57 -6.89
N ILE A 477 13.68 13.24 -6.75
CA ILE A 477 14.84 12.61 -6.09
C ILE A 477 15.87 12.17 -7.11
N HIS A 478 15.51 11.21 -7.99
CA HIS A 478 16.54 10.45 -8.72
C HIS A 478 17.22 11.26 -9.83
N ALA A 479 16.47 11.95 -10.69
CA ALA A 479 17.07 12.86 -11.65
C ALA A 479 17.71 14.06 -10.95
N PHE A 480 17.05 14.67 -9.95
CA PHE A 480 17.61 15.80 -9.21
C PHE A 480 18.98 15.49 -8.61
N GLY A 481 19.07 14.48 -7.73
CA GLY A 481 20.31 14.12 -7.03
C GLY A 481 21.40 13.68 -8.01
N ALA A 482 21.04 12.94 -9.07
CA ALA A 482 22.02 12.58 -10.10
C ALA A 482 22.62 13.83 -10.77
N TYR A 483 21.80 14.74 -11.31
CA TYR A 483 22.30 15.89 -12.04
C TYR A 483 22.90 16.99 -11.14
N PHE A 484 22.48 17.08 -9.87
CA PHE A 484 23.11 17.91 -8.84
C PHE A 484 24.51 17.36 -8.52
N GLY A 485 24.61 16.10 -8.12
CA GLY A 485 25.87 15.41 -7.83
C GLY A 485 26.86 15.44 -8.99
N LEU A 486 26.38 15.24 -10.23
CA LEU A 486 27.20 15.34 -11.44
C LEU A 486 27.72 16.77 -11.67
N ALA A 487 26.90 17.80 -11.41
CA ALA A 487 27.36 19.19 -11.49
C ALA A 487 28.40 19.53 -10.41
N VAL A 488 28.20 19.05 -9.17
CA VAL A 488 29.21 19.16 -8.09
C VAL A 488 30.50 18.45 -8.51
N ALA A 489 30.42 17.19 -8.96
CA ALA A 489 31.56 16.40 -9.42
C ALA A 489 32.29 17.07 -10.59
N ARG A 490 31.56 17.67 -11.53
CA ARG A 490 32.15 18.40 -12.67
C ARG A 490 32.95 19.63 -12.24
N VAL A 491 32.46 20.36 -11.24
CA VAL A 491 33.20 21.51 -10.69
C VAL A 491 34.35 21.04 -9.82
N LEU A 492 34.21 19.92 -9.10
CA LEU A 492 35.27 19.34 -8.26
C LEU A 492 36.37 18.59 -9.03
N TYR A 493 36.20 18.30 -10.33
CA TYR A 493 37.22 17.62 -11.15
C TYR A 493 38.65 18.17 -10.96
N SER A 494 39.62 17.24 -10.98
CA SER A 494 41.07 17.44 -10.99
C SER A 494 41.74 16.24 -11.67
N ASP A 495 42.85 16.45 -12.37
CA ASP A 495 43.51 15.37 -13.14
C ASP A 495 44.07 14.23 -12.27
N ASN A 496 44.26 14.45 -10.97
CA ASN A 496 44.60 13.42 -9.98
C ASN A 496 43.51 12.34 -9.77
N LEU A 497 42.34 12.48 -10.42
CA LEU A 497 41.27 11.47 -10.43
C LEU A 497 41.48 10.43 -11.54
N ASP A 498 42.04 10.83 -12.69
CA ASP A 498 42.15 9.96 -13.86
C ASP A 498 43.07 8.77 -13.54
N GLU A 499 42.54 7.54 -13.69
CA GLU A 499 43.24 6.27 -13.43
C GLU A 499 43.80 6.12 -11.99
N HIS A 500 43.20 6.80 -11.00
CA HIS A 500 43.71 6.83 -9.63
C HIS A 500 43.75 5.44 -8.95
N SER A 501 44.92 5.04 -8.46
CA SER A 501 45.19 3.64 -8.05
C SER A 501 44.32 3.07 -6.92
N ASN A 502 43.67 3.92 -6.12
CA ASN A 502 42.71 3.50 -5.09
C ASN A 502 41.29 3.27 -5.63
N GLU A 503 40.91 3.86 -6.77
CA GLU A 503 39.58 3.70 -7.34
C GLU A 503 39.47 2.37 -8.07
N GLY A 504 38.77 1.42 -7.45
CA GLY A 504 38.57 0.08 -7.97
C GLY A 504 38.24 -0.92 -6.87
N THR A 505 37.82 -2.10 -7.27
CA THR A 505 37.25 -3.11 -6.38
C THR A 505 38.24 -4.20 -6.02
N VAL A 506 37.84 -5.02 -5.05
CA VAL A 506 38.42 -6.32 -4.70
C VAL A 506 37.26 -7.28 -4.39
N TYR A 507 37.48 -8.59 -4.51
CA TYR A 507 36.39 -9.58 -4.43
C TYR A 507 35.46 -9.44 -3.21
N HIS A 508 35.99 -9.10 -2.03
CA HIS A 508 35.16 -8.89 -0.84
C HIS A 508 34.41 -7.55 -0.84
N SER A 509 34.95 -6.48 -1.44
CA SER A 509 34.26 -5.18 -1.53
C SER A 509 33.11 -5.23 -2.54
N ASP A 510 33.25 -6.02 -3.61
CA ASP A 510 32.14 -6.33 -4.53
C ASP A 510 31.03 -7.15 -3.87
N LEU A 511 31.37 -8.10 -2.99
CA LEU A 511 30.39 -8.86 -2.22
C LEU A 511 29.67 -8.00 -1.17
N PHE A 512 30.37 -7.09 -0.48
CA PHE A 512 29.72 -6.13 0.42
C PHE A 512 28.82 -5.16 -0.34
N SER A 513 29.22 -4.68 -1.53
CA SER A 513 28.37 -3.84 -2.39
C SER A 513 27.06 -4.53 -2.79
N MET A 514 27.11 -5.84 -3.12
CA MET A 514 25.92 -6.62 -3.43
C MET A 514 24.91 -6.73 -2.27
N ILE A 515 25.33 -6.60 -1.00
CA ILE A 515 24.39 -6.52 0.13
C ILE A 515 23.49 -5.30 -0.04
N GLY A 516 24.10 -4.15 -0.35
CA GLY A 516 23.38 -2.91 -0.62
C GLY A 516 22.43 -3.03 -1.80
N THR A 517 22.91 -3.60 -2.92
CA THR A 517 22.07 -3.91 -4.09
C THR A 517 20.85 -4.75 -3.73
N ILE A 518 21.02 -5.83 -2.96
CA ILE A 518 19.91 -6.73 -2.62
C ILE A 518 18.87 -6.03 -1.73
N PHE A 519 19.30 -5.27 -0.72
CA PHE A 519 18.38 -4.49 0.12
C PHE A 519 17.64 -3.39 -0.65
N LEU A 520 18.32 -2.70 -1.57
CA LEU A 520 17.66 -1.73 -2.46
C LEU A 520 16.64 -2.40 -3.38
N TRP A 521 17.00 -3.54 -3.99
CA TRP A 521 16.15 -4.27 -4.93
C TRP A 521 14.88 -4.81 -4.25
N LEU A 522 15.01 -5.41 -3.06
CA LEU A 522 13.89 -6.01 -2.33
C LEU A 522 12.86 -4.97 -1.84
N TYR A 523 13.32 -3.78 -1.45
CA TYR A 523 12.50 -2.76 -0.80
C TYR A 523 12.06 -1.60 -1.72
N TRP A 524 12.53 -1.55 -2.97
CA TRP A 524 12.05 -0.57 -3.95
C TRP A 524 10.52 -0.57 -4.17
N PRO A 525 9.80 -1.71 -4.12
CA PRO A 525 8.33 -1.70 -4.20
C PRO A 525 7.69 -0.88 -3.05
N SER A 526 8.27 -0.92 -1.85
CA SER A 526 7.87 -0.09 -0.71
C SER A 526 8.29 1.38 -0.87
N PHE A 527 9.42 1.65 -1.55
CA PHE A 527 9.84 3.01 -1.91
C PHE A 527 8.83 3.68 -2.86
N ASN A 528 8.52 3.02 -3.99
CA ASN A 528 7.59 3.55 -5.00
C ASN A 528 6.12 3.46 -4.57
N GLY A 529 5.78 2.58 -3.62
CA GLY A 529 4.42 2.43 -3.08
C GLY A 529 4.13 3.26 -1.83
N GLY A 530 5.15 3.68 -1.08
CA GLY A 530 4.98 4.32 0.23
C GLY A 530 4.31 5.70 0.21
N ALA A 531 4.37 6.42 -0.92
CA ALA A 531 3.67 7.68 -1.13
C ALA A 531 2.28 7.53 -1.79
N ALA A 532 1.92 6.32 -2.24
CA ALA A 532 0.62 6.00 -2.81
C ALA A 532 -0.39 5.58 -1.72
N SER A 533 -1.68 5.47 -2.07
CA SER A 533 -2.71 4.87 -1.21
C SER A 533 -3.83 4.25 -2.04
N GLY A 534 -4.52 3.23 -1.49
CA GLY A 534 -5.56 2.48 -2.22
C GLY A 534 -4.99 1.57 -3.31
N GLY A 535 -5.82 1.17 -4.28
CA GLY A 535 -5.40 0.33 -5.41
C GLY A 535 -4.28 0.94 -6.29
N GLU A 536 -4.05 2.25 -6.22
CA GLU A 536 -2.86 2.94 -6.75
C GLU A 536 -1.55 2.42 -6.10
N GLN A 537 -1.55 2.17 -4.79
CA GLN A 537 -0.40 1.62 -4.04
C GLN A 537 -0.13 0.17 -4.41
N TYR A 538 -1.17 -0.68 -4.46
CA TYR A 538 -1.06 -2.07 -4.92
C TYR A 538 -0.44 -2.15 -6.33
N ARG A 539 -0.89 -1.26 -7.23
CA ARG A 539 -0.34 -1.14 -8.59
C ARG A 539 1.10 -0.63 -8.60
N ALA A 540 1.47 0.32 -7.74
CA ALA A 540 2.84 0.82 -7.61
C ALA A 540 3.83 -0.27 -7.16
N VAL A 541 3.44 -1.10 -6.19
CA VAL A 541 4.22 -2.26 -5.73
C VAL A 541 4.45 -3.24 -6.89
N ILE A 542 3.38 -3.64 -7.59
CA ILE A 542 3.44 -4.61 -8.69
C ILE A 542 4.26 -4.09 -9.88
N ASN A 543 4.00 -2.86 -10.35
CA ASN A 543 4.75 -2.27 -11.46
C ASN A 543 6.23 -2.12 -11.12
N THR A 544 6.58 -1.82 -9.86
CA THR A 544 7.97 -1.73 -9.42
C THR A 544 8.67 -3.08 -9.43
N TYR A 545 8.03 -4.12 -8.88
CA TYR A 545 8.55 -5.48 -8.91
C TYR A 545 8.76 -5.99 -10.36
N LEU A 546 7.78 -5.79 -11.24
CA LEU A 546 7.86 -6.20 -12.65
C LEU A 546 8.97 -5.46 -13.40
N SER A 547 9.11 -4.15 -13.20
CA SER A 547 10.21 -3.37 -13.80
C SER A 547 11.58 -3.86 -13.32
N LEU A 548 11.73 -4.16 -12.02
CA LEU A 548 12.99 -4.66 -11.46
C LEU A 548 13.38 -6.04 -12.00
N VAL A 549 12.48 -7.02 -12.08
CA VAL A 549 12.83 -8.34 -12.64
C VAL A 549 13.20 -8.26 -14.13
N ALA A 550 12.50 -7.44 -14.91
CA ALA A 550 12.81 -7.20 -16.32
C ALA A 550 14.16 -6.49 -16.51
N CYS A 551 14.40 -5.43 -15.72
CA CYS A 551 15.67 -4.70 -15.70
C CYS A 551 16.85 -5.62 -15.34
N THR A 552 16.67 -6.47 -14.33
CA THR A 552 17.68 -7.43 -13.89
C THR A 552 18.06 -8.39 -15.01
N ILE A 553 17.08 -9.01 -15.68
CA ILE A 553 17.32 -9.95 -16.79
C ILE A 553 18.09 -9.26 -17.93
N ILE A 554 17.67 -8.05 -18.33
CA ILE A 554 18.35 -7.30 -19.40
C ILE A 554 19.76 -6.83 -18.98
N THR A 555 19.98 -6.42 -17.73
CA THR A 555 21.32 -6.05 -17.25
C THR A 555 22.30 -7.22 -17.30
N PHE A 556 21.89 -8.42 -16.88
CA PHE A 556 22.74 -9.62 -17.01
C PHE A 556 23.04 -9.95 -18.48
N ALA A 557 22.02 -9.94 -19.35
CA ALA A 557 22.17 -10.22 -20.78
C ALA A 557 23.10 -9.19 -21.47
N VAL A 558 22.83 -7.89 -21.27
CA VAL A 558 23.61 -6.80 -21.87
C VAL A 558 25.04 -6.78 -21.31
N SER A 559 25.24 -7.02 -20.01
CA SER A 559 26.59 -7.12 -19.43
C SER A 559 27.43 -8.21 -20.12
N SER A 560 26.86 -9.40 -20.34
CA SER A 560 27.53 -10.49 -21.08
C SER A 560 27.82 -10.09 -22.52
N MET A 561 26.86 -9.45 -23.22
CA MET A 561 27.00 -9.02 -24.61
C MET A 561 28.02 -7.89 -24.85
N VAL A 562 28.37 -7.09 -23.82
CA VAL A 562 29.35 -5.99 -23.95
C VAL A 562 30.75 -6.31 -23.38
N ASP A 563 30.94 -7.48 -22.78
CA ASP A 563 32.28 -8.06 -22.56
C ASP A 563 32.74 -8.84 -23.81
N LYS A 564 34.06 -8.88 -24.02
CA LYS A 564 34.71 -9.59 -25.12
C LYS A 564 34.70 -11.11 -24.97
N ASN A 565 34.39 -11.63 -23.77
CA ASN A 565 34.45 -13.04 -23.41
C ASN A 565 33.08 -13.57 -22.90
N GLY A 566 32.01 -12.77 -22.98
CA GLY A 566 30.69 -13.13 -22.47
C GLY A 566 30.53 -13.02 -20.94
N LYS A 567 31.51 -12.45 -20.21
CA LYS A 567 31.49 -12.36 -18.74
C LYS A 567 30.55 -11.27 -18.22
N LEU A 568 30.14 -11.44 -16.97
CA LEU A 568 29.37 -10.46 -16.19
C LEU A 568 30.34 -9.57 -15.40
N GLU A 569 30.07 -8.28 -15.33
CA GLU A 569 30.87 -7.31 -14.57
C GLU A 569 30.10 -6.83 -13.34
N MET A 570 30.72 -6.93 -12.16
CA MET A 570 30.02 -6.69 -10.88
C MET A 570 29.41 -5.29 -10.78
N VAL A 571 30.06 -4.26 -11.31
CA VAL A 571 29.53 -2.87 -11.33
C VAL A 571 28.21 -2.78 -12.08
N HIS A 572 28.02 -3.54 -13.17
CA HIS A 572 26.72 -3.61 -13.85
C HIS A 572 25.69 -4.32 -12.98
N ILE A 573 26.05 -5.44 -12.35
CA ILE A 573 25.12 -6.25 -11.54
C ILE A 573 24.69 -5.52 -10.25
N GLN A 574 25.60 -4.79 -9.62
CA GLN A 574 25.37 -4.00 -8.41
C GLN A 574 24.44 -2.81 -8.63
N ASN A 575 24.54 -2.16 -9.79
CA ASN A 575 23.90 -0.86 -10.05
C ASN A 575 22.83 -0.94 -11.13
N ALA A 576 23.13 -1.44 -12.33
CA ALA A 576 22.20 -1.37 -13.46
C ALA A 576 20.96 -2.26 -13.30
N THR A 577 20.98 -3.27 -12.43
CA THR A 577 19.80 -4.08 -12.06
C THR A 577 18.73 -3.27 -11.33
N LEU A 578 19.14 -2.23 -10.61
CA LEU A 578 18.28 -1.34 -9.82
C LEU A 578 17.59 -0.26 -10.68
N ALA A 579 18.08 -0.01 -11.90
CA ALA A 579 17.59 1.05 -12.78
C ALA A 579 16.09 0.91 -13.13
N GLY A 580 15.52 -0.30 -13.06
CA GLY A 580 14.10 -0.55 -13.25
C GLY A 580 13.22 0.09 -12.18
N GLY A 581 13.67 0.11 -10.92
CA GLY A 581 12.96 0.78 -9.82
C GLY A 581 12.90 2.30 -10.02
N VAL A 582 14.04 2.90 -10.41
CA VAL A 582 14.12 4.32 -10.78
C VAL A 582 13.27 4.63 -12.01
N ALA A 583 13.36 3.84 -13.08
CA ALA A 583 12.72 4.14 -14.36
C ALA A 583 11.19 4.05 -14.34
N VAL A 584 10.63 3.28 -13.39
CA VAL A 584 9.17 3.12 -13.25
C VAL A 584 8.58 4.00 -12.16
N GLY A 585 9.37 4.59 -11.26
CA GLY A 585 8.89 5.36 -10.09
C GLY A 585 7.84 6.42 -10.43
N ALA A 586 8.11 7.31 -11.39
CA ALA A 586 7.16 8.32 -11.89
C ALA A 586 5.87 7.75 -12.52
N THR A 587 5.81 6.44 -12.71
CA THR A 587 4.75 5.72 -13.43
C THR A 587 4.18 4.54 -12.65
N ALA A 588 4.59 4.35 -11.38
CA ALA A 588 4.33 3.13 -10.65
C ALA A 588 2.83 3.01 -10.31
N ASP A 589 2.24 4.09 -9.77
CA ASP A 589 0.80 4.26 -9.54
C ASP A 589 0.00 4.49 -10.83
N MET A 590 0.65 4.97 -11.91
CA MET A 590 -0.05 5.41 -13.12
C MET A 590 -0.91 4.33 -13.78
N PRO A 591 -1.83 4.69 -14.69
CA PRO A 591 -2.66 3.75 -15.44
C PRO A 591 -1.85 2.95 -16.49
N LEU A 592 -0.98 2.09 -15.99
CA LEU A 592 0.03 1.29 -16.68
C LEU A 592 -0.37 -0.20 -16.65
N ASN A 593 -0.37 -0.85 -17.81
CA ASN A 593 -0.53 -2.31 -17.86
C ASN A 593 0.74 -3.00 -17.32
N PRO A 594 0.65 -4.19 -16.69
CA PRO A 594 1.82 -4.94 -16.20
C PRO A 594 2.94 -5.17 -17.23
N TRP A 595 2.60 -5.40 -18.51
CA TRP A 595 3.60 -5.53 -19.58
C TRP A 595 4.36 -4.22 -19.87
N GLY A 596 3.76 -3.06 -19.60
CA GLY A 596 4.40 -1.76 -19.76
C GLY A 596 5.49 -1.54 -18.72
N ALA A 597 5.27 -2.00 -17.48
CA ALA A 597 6.31 -2.01 -16.45
C ALA A 597 7.50 -2.91 -16.85
N LEU A 598 7.24 -4.10 -17.41
CA LEU A 598 8.29 -4.95 -17.98
C LEU A 598 9.08 -4.23 -19.09
N VAL A 599 8.40 -3.49 -19.97
CA VAL A 599 9.05 -2.71 -21.05
C VAL A 599 9.92 -1.58 -20.49
N ILE A 600 9.43 -0.83 -19.49
CA ILE A 600 10.20 0.21 -18.81
C ILE A 600 11.46 -0.38 -18.15
N GLY A 601 11.32 -1.50 -17.44
CA GLY A 601 12.44 -2.22 -16.84
C GLY A 601 13.48 -2.68 -17.87
N CYS A 602 13.03 -3.28 -18.97
CA CYS A 602 13.91 -3.67 -20.08
C CYS A 602 14.69 -2.49 -20.68
N LEU A 603 14.02 -1.35 -20.92
CA LEU A 603 14.67 -0.14 -21.41
C LEU A 603 15.67 0.42 -20.40
N ALA A 604 15.36 0.39 -19.10
CA ALA A 604 16.23 0.86 -18.03
C ALA A 604 17.50 0.02 -17.90
N GLY A 605 17.38 -1.31 -17.89
CA GLY A 605 18.54 -2.21 -17.80
C GLY A 605 19.49 -2.08 -18.99
N LEU A 606 18.93 -1.92 -20.20
CA LEU A 606 19.69 -1.64 -21.41
C LEU A 606 20.42 -0.29 -21.33
N LEU A 607 19.68 0.78 -21.01
CA LEU A 607 20.19 2.16 -20.93
C LEU A 607 21.27 2.30 -19.85
N SER A 608 21.05 1.72 -18.66
CA SER A 608 21.98 1.78 -17.54
C SER A 608 23.27 1.01 -17.82
N THR A 609 23.16 -0.23 -18.33
CA THR A 609 24.34 -1.07 -18.63
C THR A 609 25.18 -0.48 -19.76
N ILE A 610 24.56 0.07 -20.82
CA ILE A 610 25.26 0.84 -21.86
C ILE A 610 25.86 2.14 -21.28
N GLY A 611 25.18 2.76 -20.32
CA GLY A 611 25.64 3.92 -19.57
C GLY A 611 27.00 3.69 -18.89
N PHE A 612 27.07 2.65 -18.05
CA PHE A 612 28.33 2.23 -17.42
C PHE A 612 29.40 1.87 -18.46
N ARG A 613 29.03 1.09 -19.48
CA ARG A 613 29.98 0.55 -20.45
C ARG A 613 30.62 1.59 -21.36
N LEU A 614 29.85 2.58 -21.82
CA LEU A 614 30.23 3.52 -22.89
C LEU A 614 30.10 5.00 -22.49
N ILE A 615 29.02 5.38 -21.80
CA ILE A 615 28.72 6.79 -21.53
C ILE A 615 29.63 7.33 -20.42
N THR A 616 29.79 6.59 -19.32
CA THR A 616 30.64 7.01 -18.19
C THR A 616 32.12 7.21 -18.59
N PRO A 617 32.78 6.28 -19.31
CA PRO A 617 34.13 6.54 -19.85
C PRO A 617 34.19 7.73 -20.81
N CYS A 618 33.14 7.98 -21.59
CA CYS A 618 33.06 9.11 -22.53
C CYS A 618 32.94 10.46 -21.79
N LEU A 619 32.12 10.52 -20.74
CA LEU A 619 31.93 11.71 -19.89
C LEU A 619 33.20 12.04 -19.09
N SER A 620 33.85 11.02 -18.50
CA SER A 620 35.13 11.22 -17.81
C SER A 620 36.21 11.72 -18.78
N SER A 621 36.50 10.98 -19.85
CA SER A 621 37.59 11.33 -20.78
C SER A 621 37.39 12.63 -21.57
N LYS A 622 36.16 12.93 -22.03
CA LYS A 622 35.90 14.08 -22.94
C LYS A 622 35.28 15.29 -22.26
N ALA A 623 34.38 15.09 -21.29
CA ALA A 623 33.71 16.20 -20.60
C ALA A 623 34.44 16.59 -19.30
N LYS A 624 35.38 15.76 -18.81
CA LYS A 624 35.98 15.84 -17.47
C LYS A 624 34.94 15.82 -16.35
N LEU A 625 33.93 14.96 -16.53
CA LEU A 625 32.88 14.66 -15.56
C LEU A 625 33.15 13.28 -14.94
N HIS A 626 33.61 13.29 -13.68
CA HIS A 626 34.08 12.10 -12.99
C HIS A 626 33.05 11.57 -11.99
N ASP A 627 32.18 10.66 -12.43
CA ASP A 627 31.13 10.00 -11.65
C ASP A 627 31.64 8.65 -11.12
N THR A 628 31.70 8.47 -9.80
CA THR A 628 32.39 7.30 -9.18
C THR A 628 31.45 6.10 -8.97
N CYS A 629 30.20 6.31 -8.56
CA CYS A 629 29.21 5.23 -8.54
C CYS A 629 28.50 5.04 -9.89
N GLY A 630 28.70 5.93 -10.86
CA GLY A 630 27.94 5.91 -12.11
C GLY A 630 26.47 6.28 -11.89
N VAL A 631 26.19 7.24 -10.99
CA VAL A 631 24.83 7.67 -10.66
C VAL A 631 24.09 8.27 -11.85
N HIS A 632 24.81 8.74 -12.89
CA HIS A 632 24.22 9.09 -14.17
C HIS A 632 23.50 7.91 -14.83
N ASN A 633 24.02 6.69 -14.66
CA ASN A 633 23.52 5.48 -15.31
C ASN A 633 22.38 4.83 -14.53
N LEU A 634 22.41 4.90 -13.20
CA LEU A 634 21.38 4.33 -12.32
C LEU A 634 20.24 5.33 -12.05
N HIS A 635 20.56 6.57 -11.65
CA HIS A 635 19.54 7.54 -11.22
C HIS A 635 19.23 8.59 -12.30
N GLY A 636 20.24 9.13 -12.98
CA GLY A 636 20.08 10.25 -13.92
C GLY A 636 19.30 9.90 -15.19
N MET A 637 19.86 9.04 -16.05
CA MET A 637 19.21 8.63 -17.30
C MET A 637 17.91 7.84 -17.08
N PRO A 638 17.81 6.92 -16.09
CA PRO A 638 16.54 6.25 -15.77
C PRO A 638 15.49 7.20 -15.19
N GLY A 639 15.87 8.21 -14.41
CA GLY A 639 14.93 9.24 -13.94
C GLY A 639 14.37 10.12 -15.07
N VAL A 640 15.20 10.46 -16.05
CA VAL A 640 14.77 11.13 -17.29
C VAL A 640 13.85 10.23 -18.13
N LEU A 641 14.15 8.93 -18.22
CA LEU A 641 13.28 7.94 -18.87
C LEU A 641 11.90 7.86 -18.18
N ALA A 642 11.86 7.85 -16.86
CA ALA A 642 10.63 7.86 -16.07
C ALA A 642 9.79 9.13 -16.32
N GLY A 643 10.42 10.31 -16.30
CA GLY A 643 9.74 11.58 -16.61
C GLY A 643 9.12 11.59 -18.02
N ILE A 644 9.81 11.03 -19.01
CA ILE A 644 9.28 10.85 -20.38
C ILE A 644 8.15 9.81 -20.42
N ALA A 645 8.29 8.68 -19.73
CA ALA A 645 7.25 7.64 -19.65
C ALA A 645 5.98 8.17 -18.97
N SER A 646 6.11 8.95 -17.90
CA SER A 646 4.99 9.58 -17.19
C SER A 646 4.26 10.60 -18.08
N ALA A 647 4.99 11.37 -18.89
CA ALA A 647 4.39 12.28 -19.87
C ALA A 647 3.58 11.52 -20.94
N ILE A 648 4.06 10.36 -21.38
CA ILE A 648 3.38 9.49 -22.35
C ILE A 648 2.13 8.87 -21.72
N LEU A 649 2.20 8.33 -20.50
CA LEU A 649 1.03 7.75 -19.81
C LEU A 649 -0.01 8.81 -19.45
N ALA A 650 0.42 10.00 -18.98
CA ALA A 650 -0.44 11.15 -18.78
C ALA A 650 -1.17 11.57 -20.07
N SER A 651 -0.51 11.42 -21.22
CA SER A 651 -1.09 11.73 -22.55
C SER A 651 -2.07 10.67 -23.05
N LEU A 652 -1.79 9.38 -22.84
CA LEU A 652 -2.51 8.27 -23.47
C LEU A 652 -3.55 7.59 -22.56
N SER A 653 -3.51 7.80 -21.25
CA SER A 653 -4.51 7.23 -20.32
C SER A 653 -5.90 7.81 -20.57
N SER A 654 -6.93 6.96 -20.67
CA SER A 654 -8.31 7.38 -20.95
C SER A 654 -9.28 6.81 -19.91
N TYR A 655 -10.33 7.57 -19.60
CA TYR A 655 -11.30 7.22 -18.55
C TYR A 655 -12.13 5.98 -18.94
N GLU A 656 -12.35 5.76 -20.24
CA GLU A 656 -13.07 4.61 -20.79
C GLU A 656 -12.35 3.28 -20.52
N LYS A 657 -11.02 3.31 -20.32
CA LYS A 657 -10.20 2.13 -19.98
C LYS A 657 -9.91 1.99 -18.49
N TRP A 658 -9.77 3.11 -17.76
CA TRP A 658 -9.19 3.13 -16.41
C TRP A 658 -10.07 3.82 -15.36
N GLY A 659 -11.23 4.35 -15.74
CA GLY A 659 -12.22 4.95 -14.86
C GLY A 659 -11.69 6.09 -13.98
N ASP A 660 -12.25 6.17 -12.77
CA ASP A 660 -11.91 7.18 -11.74
C ASP A 660 -10.40 7.33 -11.49
N SER A 661 -9.60 6.26 -11.65
CA SER A 661 -8.15 6.28 -11.42
C SER A 661 -7.42 7.34 -12.27
N VAL A 662 -7.89 7.60 -13.50
CA VAL A 662 -7.32 8.67 -14.35
C VAL A 662 -7.47 10.05 -13.71
N PHE A 663 -8.56 10.29 -12.98
CA PHE A 663 -8.88 11.57 -12.34
C PHE A 663 -8.36 11.66 -10.90
N VAL A 664 -8.19 10.52 -10.21
CA VAL A 664 -7.50 10.43 -8.91
C VAL A 664 -6.00 10.72 -9.08
N ILE A 665 -5.35 10.12 -10.07
CA ILE A 665 -3.90 10.31 -10.32
C ILE A 665 -3.66 11.67 -10.99
N PHE A 666 -4.32 11.91 -12.12
CA PHE A 666 -4.18 13.16 -12.87
C PHE A 666 -5.30 14.14 -12.49
N HIS A 667 -5.31 14.63 -11.25
CA HIS A 667 -6.29 15.62 -10.77
C HIS A 667 -6.48 16.82 -11.71
N GLY A 668 -5.42 17.30 -12.39
CA GLY A 668 -5.53 18.35 -13.41
C GLY A 668 -6.42 17.99 -14.62
N ARG A 669 -6.57 16.70 -14.93
CA ARG A 669 -7.46 16.17 -15.99
C ARG A 669 -8.89 15.90 -15.52
N ALA A 670 -9.14 15.88 -14.20
CA ALA A 670 -10.50 15.71 -13.67
C ALA A 670 -11.41 16.84 -14.17
N PRO A 671 -12.66 16.56 -14.60
CA PRO A 671 -13.59 17.57 -15.08
C PRO A 671 -13.82 18.72 -14.08
N GLY A 672 -13.96 19.94 -14.59
CA GLY A 672 -14.26 21.11 -13.79
C GLY A 672 -15.66 21.08 -13.18
N PHE A 673 -15.81 21.61 -11.97
CA PHE A 673 -17.07 21.59 -11.23
C PHE A 673 -18.24 22.16 -12.06
N ASN A 674 -19.39 21.48 -12.05
CA ASN A 674 -20.58 21.77 -12.86
C ASN A 674 -20.46 21.62 -14.40
N SER A 675 -19.33 21.18 -14.96
CA SER A 675 -19.24 20.91 -16.41
C SER A 675 -20.15 19.76 -16.86
N THR A 676 -20.34 19.61 -18.18
CA THR A 676 -21.13 18.51 -18.76
C THR A 676 -20.46 17.16 -18.50
N GLU A 677 -19.14 17.14 -18.64
CA GLU A 677 -18.25 16.00 -18.42
C GLU A 677 -18.23 15.62 -16.94
N TYR A 678 -18.20 16.61 -16.04
CA TYR A 678 -18.34 16.38 -14.60
C TYR A 678 -19.67 15.67 -14.29
N LYS A 679 -20.79 16.16 -14.83
CA LYS A 679 -22.13 15.54 -14.67
C LYS A 679 -22.27 14.18 -15.37
N HIS A 680 -21.37 13.84 -16.30
CA HIS A 680 -21.37 12.56 -17.00
C HIS A 680 -20.57 11.49 -16.24
N TYR A 681 -19.41 11.85 -15.69
CA TYR A 681 -18.50 10.92 -15.01
C TYR A 681 -18.68 10.88 -13.48
N HIS A 682 -18.89 12.03 -12.84
CA HIS A 682 -18.98 12.11 -11.38
C HIS A 682 -20.30 11.49 -10.88
N ASN A 683 -20.19 10.55 -9.94
CA ASN A 683 -21.31 9.88 -9.32
C ASN A 683 -21.10 9.75 -7.80
N THR A 684 -22.13 9.30 -7.06
CA THR A 684 -22.11 9.23 -5.58
C THR A 684 -21.07 8.28 -4.96
N ASN A 685 -20.23 7.65 -5.76
CA ASN A 685 -19.18 6.71 -5.34
C ASN A 685 -17.80 7.12 -5.89
N SER A 686 -17.70 8.23 -6.64
CA SER A 686 -16.44 8.76 -7.18
C SER A 686 -15.54 9.30 -6.07
N THR A 687 -14.23 9.07 -6.19
CA THR A 687 -13.21 9.50 -5.19
C THR A 687 -12.36 10.69 -5.60
N TRP A 688 -12.54 11.21 -6.82
CA TRP A 688 -11.79 12.36 -7.33
C TRP A 688 -12.58 13.66 -7.17
N GLU A 689 -11.86 14.72 -6.80
CA GLU A 689 -12.38 16.08 -6.72
C GLU A 689 -12.36 16.79 -8.09
N PRO A 690 -13.22 17.80 -8.34
CA PRO A 690 -13.25 18.51 -9.61
C PRO A 690 -11.91 19.19 -9.93
N GLY A 691 -11.45 19.04 -11.18
CA GLY A 691 -10.17 19.57 -11.65
C GLY A 691 -10.31 20.71 -12.66
N LEU A 692 -9.39 20.77 -13.63
CA LEU A 692 -9.42 21.74 -14.73
C LEU A 692 -10.06 21.20 -16.02
N GLY A 693 -10.27 19.89 -16.14
CA GLY A 693 -10.70 19.24 -17.38
C GLY A 693 -9.63 19.20 -18.47
N ARG A 694 -8.33 19.18 -18.11
CA ARG A 694 -7.22 19.12 -19.09
C ARG A 694 -7.30 17.89 -19.99
N SER A 695 -6.89 18.07 -21.24
CA SER A 695 -6.52 16.97 -22.11
C SER A 695 -5.32 16.19 -21.56
N GLY A 696 -5.15 14.95 -22.02
CA GLY A 696 -3.95 14.17 -21.71
C GLY A 696 -2.67 14.86 -22.17
N MET A 697 -2.67 15.48 -23.36
CA MET A 697 -1.49 16.15 -23.93
C MET A 697 -1.02 17.34 -23.09
N GLU A 698 -1.93 18.15 -22.56
CA GLU A 698 -1.58 19.24 -21.64
C GLU A 698 -0.95 18.69 -20.36
N GLN A 699 -1.55 17.63 -19.78
CA GLN A 699 -1.02 17.00 -18.58
C GLN A 699 0.37 16.37 -18.81
N GLY A 700 0.58 15.69 -19.94
CA GLY A 700 1.90 15.19 -20.34
C GLY A 700 2.92 16.30 -20.57
N GLY A 701 2.48 17.45 -21.10
CA GLY A 701 3.30 18.66 -21.18
C GLY A 701 3.80 19.15 -19.82
N TYR A 702 2.96 19.12 -18.79
CA TYR A 702 3.36 19.51 -17.42
C TYR A 702 4.38 18.55 -16.79
N GLN A 703 4.30 17.23 -17.05
CA GLN A 703 5.33 16.28 -16.63
C GLN A 703 6.71 16.65 -17.21
N ILE A 704 6.77 17.00 -18.50
CA ILE A 704 8.01 17.42 -19.17
C ILE A 704 8.50 18.78 -18.63
N VAL A 705 7.61 19.72 -18.34
CA VAL A 705 7.98 21.01 -17.72
C VAL A 705 8.60 20.79 -16.32
N ALA A 706 8.03 19.91 -15.50
CA ALA A 706 8.56 19.57 -14.18
C ALA A 706 9.96 18.93 -14.24
N LEU A 707 10.16 18.00 -15.20
CA LEU A 707 11.47 17.42 -15.47
C LEU A 707 12.50 18.49 -15.89
N ILE A 708 12.12 19.43 -16.77
CA ILE A 708 13.01 20.51 -17.22
C ILE A 708 13.37 21.47 -16.06
N ILE A 709 12.41 21.83 -15.21
CA ILE A 709 12.64 22.64 -14.00
C ILE A 709 13.59 21.91 -13.05
N THR A 710 13.32 20.63 -12.79
CA THR A 710 14.15 19.76 -11.94
C THR A 710 15.60 19.72 -12.41
N LEU A 711 15.83 19.45 -13.70
CA LEU A 711 17.16 19.42 -14.30
C LEU A 711 17.85 20.80 -14.22
N ALA A 712 17.12 21.89 -14.39
CA ALA A 712 17.66 23.24 -14.28
C ALA A 712 18.10 23.59 -12.85
N ILE A 713 17.25 23.33 -11.84
CA ILE A 713 17.58 23.60 -10.43
C ILE A 713 18.73 22.70 -9.97
N ALA A 714 18.72 21.41 -10.33
CA ALA A 714 19.79 20.47 -10.02
C ALA A 714 21.14 20.91 -10.60
N LEU A 715 21.21 21.20 -11.90
CA LEU A 715 22.47 21.58 -12.56
C LEU A 715 23.02 22.93 -12.06
N VAL A 716 22.16 23.94 -11.86
CA VAL A 716 22.57 25.26 -11.36
C VAL A 716 22.99 25.16 -9.88
N GLY A 717 22.16 24.51 -9.06
CA GLY A 717 22.42 24.30 -7.63
C GLY A 717 23.69 23.51 -7.37
N GLY A 718 23.89 22.40 -8.07
CA GLY A 718 25.09 21.57 -7.96
C GLY A 718 26.35 22.28 -8.46
N THR A 719 26.24 23.11 -9.51
CA THR A 719 27.35 23.96 -9.99
C THR A 719 27.77 24.98 -8.93
N ILE A 720 26.81 25.72 -8.35
CA ILE A 720 27.07 26.69 -7.29
C ILE A 720 27.66 26.00 -6.05
N THR A 721 27.09 24.87 -5.65
CA THR A 721 27.57 24.06 -4.53
C THR A 721 28.98 23.57 -4.77
N GLY A 722 29.31 23.05 -5.95
CA GLY A 722 30.67 22.64 -6.31
C GLY A 722 31.71 23.76 -6.22
N PHE A 723 31.34 25.01 -6.51
CA PHE A 723 32.22 26.17 -6.31
C PHE A 723 32.40 26.51 -4.82
N ILE A 724 31.35 26.39 -4.00
CA ILE A 724 31.44 26.53 -2.53
C ILE A 724 32.34 25.43 -1.94
N LEU A 725 32.20 24.18 -2.40
CA LEU A 725 33.02 23.05 -1.96
C LEU A 725 34.49 23.14 -2.42
N LYS A 726 34.81 23.99 -3.40
CA LYS A 726 36.20 24.35 -3.77
C LYS A 726 36.87 25.37 -2.85
N LEU A 727 36.14 26.00 -1.92
CA LEU A 727 36.71 27.04 -1.05
C LEU A 727 37.74 26.44 -0.05
N PRO A 728 38.88 27.11 0.24
CA PRO A 728 39.99 26.51 1.01
C PRO A 728 39.67 26.10 2.45
N PHE A 729 38.53 26.51 3.00
CA PHE A 729 38.11 26.10 4.34
C PHE A 729 37.43 24.71 4.37
N CYS A 730 37.00 24.18 3.23
CA CYS A 730 36.26 22.91 3.14
C CYS A 730 37.15 21.65 3.31
N ASP A 731 38.47 21.80 3.42
CA ASP A 731 39.45 20.72 3.62
C ASP A 731 39.24 19.53 2.65
N ARG A 732 39.22 19.86 1.35
CA ARG A 732 39.12 18.93 0.22
C ARG A 732 40.28 17.89 0.20
N PRO A 733 40.01 16.60 -0.06
CA PRO A 733 41.03 15.59 -0.37
C PRO A 733 41.75 15.84 -1.71
N ASP A 734 43.01 15.40 -1.81
CA ASP A 734 43.82 15.43 -3.02
C ASP A 734 44.96 14.38 -2.97
N GLY A 735 45.48 13.96 -4.13
CA GLY A 735 46.51 12.92 -4.25
C GLY A 735 46.14 11.61 -3.51
N ASP A 736 47.09 11.01 -2.80
CA ASP A 736 46.93 9.72 -2.10
C ASP A 736 45.81 9.67 -1.04
N SER A 737 45.23 10.82 -0.69
CA SER A 737 44.05 10.91 0.19
C SER A 737 42.71 10.66 -0.53
N LEU A 738 42.73 10.48 -1.85
CA LEU A 738 41.56 10.12 -2.65
C LEU A 738 41.22 8.63 -2.46
N PHE A 739 39.93 8.35 -2.23
CA PHE A 739 39.35 7.01 -2.06
C PHE A 739 40.03 6.16 -0.95
N ASP A 740 40.49 6.80 0.13
CA ASP A 740 41.25 6.14 1.22
C ASP A 740 40.70 6.50 2.62
N ASP A 741 40.28 5.49 3.39
CA ASP A 741 39.67 5.64 4.72
C ASP A 741 40.61 6.26 5.76
N ARG A 742 41.94 6.19 5.56
CA ARG A 742 42.97 6.74 6.47
C ARG A 742 42.86 8.27 6.66
N VAL A 743 42.09 8.96 5.84
CA VAL A 743 41.82 10.40 5.95
C VAL A 743 40.82 10.72 7.07
N HIS A 744 39.95 9.76 7.43
CA HIS A 744 38.84 9.95 8.36
C HIS A 744 38.84 8.95 9.52
N TRP A 745 39.42 7.76 9.34
CA TRP A 745 39.33 6.65 10.28
C TRP A 745 40.70 6.18 10.79
N ASN A 746 40.74 5.70 12.02
CA ASN A 746 41.86 4.93 12.54
C ASN A 746 41.69 3.46 12.11
N VAL A 747 42.18 3.13 10.93
CA VAL A 747 42.10 1.77 10.36
C VAL A 747 43.22 0.87 10.91
N SER A 748 42.97 -0.43 10.97
CA SER A 748 44.04 -1.42 11.20
C SER A 748 45.04 -1.41 10.03
N THR A 749 46.31 -1.68 10.31
CA THR A 749 47.31 -2.00 9.28
C THR A 749 47.17 -3.44 8.78
N GLU A 750 46.59 -4.33 9.58
CA GLU A 750 46.31 -5.72 9.23
C GLU A 750 45.00 -5.83 8.44
N GLY A 751 45.05 -6.52 7.30
CA GLY A 751 43.90 -6.70 6.40
C GLY A 751 43.57 -5.52 5.48
N TYR A 752 44.08 -4.31 5.74
CA TYR A 752 43.84 -3.14 4.88
C TYR A 752 44.54 -3.29 3.52
N PRO A 753 43.86 -3.15 2.36
CA PRO A 753 44.46 -3.46 1.07
C PRO A 753 45.70 -2.62 0.75
N SER A 754 46.86 -3.27 0.62
CA SER A 754 48.17 -2.63 0.50
C SER A 754 48.28 -1.63 -0.66
N GLY A 755 49.03 -0.55 -0.46
CA GLY A 755 49.36 0.43 -1.49
C GLY A 755 50.12 -0.17 -2.67
N VAL A 756 49.93 0.39 -3.87
CA VAL A 756 50.95 0.28 -4.92
C VAL A 756 52.09 1.20 -4.49
N ILE A 757 52.99 0.68 -3.64
CA ILE A 757 54.20 1.40 -3.23
C ILE A 757 55.05 1.58 -4.48
N THR A 758 55.05 2.80 -5.03
CA THR A 758 56.01 3.16 -6.08
C THR A 758 57.42 3.07 -5.48
N ASN A 759 58.41 2.60 -6.26
CA ASN A 759 59.67 2.07 -5.72
C ASN A 759 60.61 3.09 -5.03
N GLY A 760 60.16 4.31 -4.73
CA GLY A 760 60.92 5.33 -4.01
C GLY A 760 60.92 5.19 -2.48
N GLU A 761 59.84 4.66 -1.86
CA GLU A 761 59.66 4.77 -0.40
C GLU A 761 60.44 3.75 0.45
N ARG A 762 61.12 2.78 -0.16
CA ARG A 762 61.88 1.74 0.57
C ARG A 762 63.04 2.25 1.44
N ASN A 763 63.40 3.53 1.34
CA ASN A 763 64.49 4.14 2.09
C ASN A 763 64.03 5.02 3.27
N GLY A 764 62.72 5.09 3.58
CA GLY A 764 62.17 6.03 4.56
C GLY A 764 61.83 5.49 5.96
N ILE A 765 61.52 4.19 6.09
CA ILE A 765 60.94 3.63 7.32
C ILE A 765 62.02 2.88 8.13
N ASN A 766 62.54 3.54 9.17
CA ASN A 766 63.40 2.88 10.18
C ASN A 766 62.56 1.93 11.05
N SER A 767 63.00 0.68 11.15
CA SER A 767 62.34 -0.39 11.90
C SER A 767 62.65 -0.34 13.41
N THR A 768 62.02 0.59 14.14
CA THR A 768 62.18 0.72 15.60
C THR A 768 60.90 1.12 16.34
N ASP A 769 59.85 0.30 16.30
CA ASP A 769 58.81 0.31 17.38
C ASP A 769 58.03 -1.01 17.53
N GLU A 770 58.67 -2.17 17.28
CA GLU A 770 58.13 -3.47 17.70
C GLU A 770 58.49 -3.74 19.17
N THR A 771 57.74 -3.17 20.13
CA THR A 771 57.56 -3.75 21.48
C THR A 771 56.50 -3.01 22.33
N ARG A 772 55.21 -3.32 22.11
CA ARG A 772 54.21 -3.24 23.18
C ARG A 772 53.36 -4.51 23.24
N THR A 773 53.66 -5.33 24.25
CA THR A 773 53.00 -6.60 24.55
C THR A 773 51.56 -6.40 25.04
N TYR A 774 50.71 -7.37 24.73
CA TYR A 774 49.35 -7.48 25.28
C TYR A 774 49.37 -7.76 26.79
N VAL A 775 48.52 -7.04 27.52
CA VAL A 775 47.84 -7.46 28.77
C VAL A 775 46.44 -6.85 28.75
#